data_AF-A0A0F9JHP5-F1
#
_entry.id   AF-A0A0F9JHP5-F1
#
_cell.length_a   1.000
_cell.length_b   1.000
_cell.length_c   1.000
_cell.angle_alpha   90.00
_cell.angle_beta   90.00
_cell.angle_gamma   90.00
#
_symmetry.space_group_name_H-M   'P 1'
#
loop_
_entity.id
_entity.type
_entity.pdbx_description
1 polymer ?
#
loop_
_entity_poly.entity_id
_entity_poly.type
_entity_poly.pdbx_seq_one_letter_code
_entity_poly.pdbx_strand_id
1 'polypeptide(L)'
;MTLLPNASDAPVSDPAEPDDTHRVPRDLIRPPVEIYDPERIGAALEADLADAQDPAAIRGIVVRHMKAALDDGRAVIAEAFTARPDAARPTVSAYSYLTDCIVTAVFEVVIGRLHPRPNPTESERLAIIAVGGYGRAEMAPHSDVDLLFLSPWKLTGWAESVIESMLYIFWDLHLKIGHSSRTVKDCIRLAGEDYTIRTALLEHRFLAGNTRLADELQTTLWSELFHGTGTDFIRAKLDERTQRHIKQGGQRYVVEPNVKEGKGGLRDLQTLFWIAKYVNGVQDAAELVAAGTYTTDEFNAFIRAESFLMAVRCHLHLITGRAMDQLTFDLQVEVAERMGYVDKGGRRAVEHFMQAYFRHATRVGELTRILLTALEADAKKEAPSLVGFFRRRKRARPGYRIVQNRLSFADADTFLSDKLNLLRIFDEALRTGYLLHPDAMRLISANLHLMDDGLRRDPEAVRIFLDLMLKHQNPERALRRMNELGVLGAFIPEFEPIVAMMQFNMYHHYTVDEHTIQCIWHLSQIEQGLLAEDLPVATDIIRDGVNRKILYIALLLHDIGKGRAEDHSIVGARIARTVAPRLGLNRTDSETVEWLVRYHLLMSDMAQKRDLADPRTVRDFAKAVRSKKRLDLLTVLTVCDIRGVGPGTWNNWKAQLLRALYRETANALENGLEALNRETRGNEARRRLRDALADSPESLAEMEMRLVF
;
A
#
# COMPACT_ATOMS: atom_id res chain seq x y z
N MET A 1 -45.85 16.92 24.31
CA MET A 1 -45.12 17.98 23.56
C MET A 1 -43.88 18.33 24.37
N THR A 2 -42.77 17.73 24.00
CA THR A 2 -41.45 18.04 24.54
C THR A 2 -40.50 17.81 23.37
N LEU A 3 -39.97 18.91 22.85
CA LEU A 3 -39.17 18.97 21.63
C LEU A 3 -37.83 18.24 21.86
N LEU A 4 -37.45 17.40 20.89
CA LEU A 4 -36.14 16.77 20.81
C LEU A 4 -35.05 17.85 20.64
N PRO A 5 -33.85 17.69 21.22
CA PRO A 5 -32.76 18.61 21.01
C PRO A 5 -32.29 18.55 19.55
N ASN A 6 -31.98 19.73 18.98
CA ASN A 6 -31.41 19.85 17.65
C ASN A 6 -30.12 19.02 17.52
N ALA A 7 -29.98 18.34 16.39
CA ALA A 7 -28.73 17.70 15.99
C ALA A 7 -27.62 18.75 15.93
N SER A 8 -26.47 18.43 16.54
CA SER A 8 -25.25 19.22 16.47
C SER A 8 -24.84 19.37 15.01
N ASP A 9 -24.64 20.61 14.55
CA ASP A 9 -24.05 20.89 13.24
C ASP A 9 -22.70 20.19 13.13
N ALA A 10 -22.57 19.32 12.13
CA ALA A 10 -21.31 18.77 11.71
C ALA A 10 -20.42 19.92 11.20
N PRO A 11 -19.10 19.93 11.47
CA PRO A 11 -18.22 20.94 10.89
C PRO A 11 -18.15 20.70 9.37
N VAL A 12 -18.87 21.53 8.62
CA VAL A 12 -18.80 21.60 7.16
C VAL A 12 -17.51 22.34 6.81
N SER A 13 -16.46 21.57 6.56
CA SER A 13 -15.38 21.98 5.68
C SER A 13 -15.69 21.33 4.35
N ASP A 14 -16.35 22.04 3.44
CA ASP A 14 -16.43 21.59 2.05
C ASP A 14 -14.99 21.48 1.52
N PRO A 15 -14.51 20.30 1.11
CA PRO A 15 -13.22 20.18 0.46
C PRO A 15 -13.29 20.93 -0.87
N ALA A 16 -12.34 21.84 -1.10
CA ALA A 16 -12.19 22.55 -2.36
C ALA A 16 -12.26 21.57 -3.55
N GLU A 17 -12.94 21.98 -4.63
CA GLU A 17 -12.99 21.20 -5.87
C GLU A 17 -11.57 20.90 -6.36
N PRO A 18 -11.27 19.66 -6.80
CA PRO A 18 -9.93 19.29 -7.22
C PRO A 18 -9.52 20.04 -8.49
N ASP A 19 -8.49 20.88 -8.38
CA ASP A 19 -7.86 21.62 -9.49
C ASP A 19 -6.94 20.69 -10.32
N ASP A 20 -7.03 20.81 -11.65
CA ASP A 20 -6.66 19.80 -12.66
C ASP A 20 -5.63 20.29 -13.69
N THR A 21 -4.84 21.32 -13.38
CA THR A 21 -3.93 21.94 -14.36
C THR A 21 -2.55 21.27 -14.40
N HIS A 22 -2.40 20.12 -15.07
CA HIS A 22 -1.19 19.29 -14.97
C HIS A 22 0.02 19.66 -15.86
N ARG A 23 -0.01 20.73 -16.68
CA ARG A 23 1.04 20.90 -17.72
C ARG A 23 1.61 22.28 -17.97
N VAL A 24 1.11 23.30 -17.26
CA VAL A 24 1.72 24.63 -17.28
C VAL A 24 1.84 25.07 -15.83
N PRO A 25 3.00 25.54 -15.36
CA PRO A 25 3.16 26.08 -14.00
C PRO A 25 2.31 27.35 -13.87
N ARG A 26 1.02 27.18 -13.61
CA ARG A 26 0.07 28.27 -13.38
C ARG A 26 -0.39 28.28 -11.92
N ASP A 27 -0.59 27.10 -11.34
CA ASP A 27 -0.85 26.97 -9.90
C ASP A 27 0.46 26.65 -9.16
N LEU A 28 1.17 27.70 -8.73
CA LEU A 28 2.39 27.59 -7.93
C LEU A 28 2.07 27.89 -6.46
N ILE A 29 2.80 27.27 -5.53
CA ILE A 29 2.52 27.46 -4.10
C ILE A 29 2.79 28.90 -3.62
N ARG A 30 3.56 29.66 -4.39
CA ARG A 30 3.79 31.10 -4.25
C ARG A 30 3.84 31.74 -5.65
N PRO A 31 3.62 33.06 -5.77
CA PRO A 31 3.79 33.77 -7.04
C PRO A 31 5.18 33.53 -7.66
N PRO A 32 5.29 33.38 -8.99
CA PRO A 32 6.55 33.06 -9.67
C PRO A 32 7.72 33.97 -9.30
N VAL A 33 7.50 35.28 -9.23
CA VAL A 33 8.53 36.29 -8.91
C VAL A 33 9.10 36.13 -7.50
N GLU A 34 8.32 35.58 -6.56
CA GLU A 34 8.80 35.32 -5.20
C GLU A 34 9.65 34.04 -5.13
N ILE A 35 9.42 33.08 -6.04
CA ILE A 35 10.21 31.85 -6.14
C ILE A 35 11.51 32.12 -6.89
N TYR A 36 11.43 32.87 -8.00
CA TYR A 36 12.57 33.25 -8.83
C TYR A 36 12.28 34.58 -9.52
N ASP A 37 13.10 35.60 -9.23
CA ASP A 37 13.01 36.93 -9.85
C ASP A 37 14.00 37.05 -11.02
N PRO A 38 13.57 36.80 -12.28
CA PRO A 38 14.47 36.77 -13.42
C PRO A 38 15.13 38.13 -13.70
N GLU A 39 14.43 39.23 -13.45
CA GLU A 39 14.95 40.58 -13.73
C GLU A 39 16.05 40.94 -12.74
N ARG A 40 15.80 40.75 -11.45
CA ARG A 40 16.78 41.05 -10.39
C ARG A 40 18.00 40.14 -10.50
N ILE A 41 17.80 38.83 -10.68
CA ILE A 41 18.88 37.86 -10.76
C ILE A 41 19.68 38.08 -12.05
N GLY A 42 19.01 38.28 -13.18
CA GLY A 42 19.65 38.57 -14.47
C GLY A 42 20.49 39.84 -14.43
N ALA A 43 19.97 40.93 -13.85
CA ALA A 43 20.71 42.19 -13.73
C ALA A 43 21.95 42.06 -12.84
N ALA A 44 21.83 41.36 -11.70
CA ALA A 44 22.97 41.12 -10.81
C ALA A 44 24.04 40.21 -11.46
N LEU A 45 23.59 39.19 -12.18
CA LEU A 45 24.45 38.28 -12.92
C LEU A 45 25.23 39.01 -14.04
N GLU A 46 24.54 39.79 -14.87
CA GLU A 46 25.17 40.55 -15.95
C GLU A 46 26.16 41.61 -15.43
N ALA A 47 25.85 42.25 -14.31
CA ALA A 47 26.75 43.21 -13.67
C ALA A 47 28.08 42.56 -13.25
N ASP A 48 28.04 41.38 -12.61
CA ASP A 48 29.24 40.65 -12.21
C ASP A 48 29.98 40.01 -13.40
N LEU A 49 29.25 39.66 -14.46
CA LEU A 49 29.83 39.09 -15.68
C LEU A 49 30.47 40.12 -16.61
N ALA A 50 30.21 41.42 -16.41
CA ALA A 50 30.63 42.48 -17.33
C ALA A 50 32.14 42.46 -17.64
N ASP A 51 32.97 42.25 -16.62
CA ASP A 51 34.44 42.26 -16.74
C ASP A 51 35.07 40.85 -16.77
N ALA A 52 34.25 39.79 -16.68
CA ALA A 52 34.74 38.42 -16.63
C ALA A 52 34.98 37.87 -18.04
N GLN A 53 36.25 37.62 -18.39
CA GLN A 53 36.63 36.98 -19.68
C GLN A 53 37.14 35.55 -19.52
N ASP A 54 37.63 35.19 -18.32
CA ASP A 54 38.11 33.84 -18.05
C ASP A 54 36.93 32.86 -17.85
N PRO A 55 36.90 31.71 -18.57
CA PRO A 55 35.84 30.72 -18.43
C PRO A 55 35.60 30.21 -17.01
N ALA A 56 36.67 30.05 -16.21
CA ALA A 56 36.52 29.59 -14.83
C ALA A 56 35.93 30.69 -13.93
N ALA A 57 36.31 31.95 -14.13
CA ALA A 57 35.69 33.10 -13.46
C ALA A 57 34.20 33.24 -13.81
N ILE A 58 33.83 33.14 -15.10
CA ILE A 58 32.44 33.18 -15.56
C ILE A 58 31.64 32.05 -14.89
N ARG A 59 32.15 30.81 -14.91
CA ARG A 59 31.52 29.67 -14.24
C ARG A 59 31.31 29.93 -12.76
N GLY A 60 32.32 30.44 -12.05
CA GLY A 60 32.23 30.74 -10.62
C GLY A 60 31.17 31.79 -10.29
N ILE A 61 31.04 32.83 -11.12
CA ILE A 61 29.99 33.86 -10.97
C ILE A 61 28.61 33.25 -11.18
N VAL A 62 28.42 32.47 -12.25
CA VAL A 62 27.13 31.81 -12.55
C VAL A 62 26.73 30.87 -11.42
N VAL A 63 27.64 30.00 -10.97
CA VAL A 63 27.38 29.06 -9.86
C VAL A 63 26.97 29.80 -8.60
N ARG A 64 27.64 30.91 -8.26
CA ARG A 64 27.31 31.71 -7.09
C ARG A 64 25.90 32.28 -7.14
N HIS A 65 25.51 32.92 -8.25
CA HIS A 65 24.17 33.51 -8.42
C HIS A 65 23.07 32.44 -8.51
N MET A 66 23.29 31.38 -9.28
CA MET A 66 22.33 30.29 -9.43
C MET A 66 22.16 29.50 -8.13
N LYS A 67 23.22 29.35 -7.33
CA LYS A 67 23.13 28.72 -6.00
C LYS A 67 22.28 29.55 -5.06
N ALA A 68 22.52 30.86 -4.98
CA ALA A 68 21.71 31.76 -4.16
C ALA A 68 20.23 31.72 -4.57
N ALA A 69 19.95 31.82 -5.87
CA ALA A 69 18.59 31.74 -6.40
C ALA A 69 17.90 30.39 -6.08
N LEU A 70 18.63 29.28 -6.21
CA LEU A 70 18.13 27.95 -5.90
C LEU A 70 17.83 27.79 -4.41
N ASP A 71 18.73 28.25 -3.54
CA ASP A 71 18.57 28.14 -2.08
C ASP A 71 17.41 29.03 -1.59
N ASP A 72 17.32 30.27 -2.05
CA ASP A 72 16.24 31.21 -1.73
C ASP A 72 14.88 30.68 -2.21
N GLY A 73 14.78 30.28 -3.48
CA GLY A 73 13.53 29.78 -4.05
C GLY A 73 13.06 28.49 -3.36
N ARG A 74 13.98 27.58 -3.03
CA ARG A 74 13.64 26.35 -2.28
C ARG A 74 13.13 26.66 -0.88
N ALA A 75 13.71 27.66 -0.21
CA ALA A 75 13.26 28.09 1.11
C ALA A 75 11.83 28.66 1.05
N VAL A 76 11.55 29.54 0.08
CA VAL A 76 10.21 30.12 -0.15
C VAL A 76 9.16 29.03 -0.39
N ILE A 77 9.48 28.05 -1.23
CA ILE A 77 8.58 26.92 -1.51
C ILE A 77 8.35 26.07 -0.25
N ALA A 78 9.41 25.73 0.48
CA ALA A 78 9.33 24.89 1.68
C ALA A 78 8.54 25.56 2.82
N GLU A 79 8.72 26.87 3.02
CA GLU A 79 7.95 27.66 3.98
C GLU A 79 6.46 27.66 3.62
N ALA A 80 6.14 27.93 2.36
CA ALA A 80 4.76 27.95 1.89
C ALA A 80 4.07 26.56 2.01
N PHE A 81 4.82 25.48 1.74
CA PHE A 81 4.31 24.12 1.92
C PHE A 81 4.12 23.75 3.39
N THR A 82 4.99 24.24 4.28
CA THR A 82 4.80 24.07 5.73
C THR A 82 3.50 24.74 6.21
N ALA A 83 3.14 25.90 5.64
CA ALA A 83 1.88 26.58 5.94
C ALA A 83 0.64 25.92 5.29
N ARG A 84 0.82 25.17 4.20
CA ARG A 84 -0.24 24.45 3.47
C ARG A 84 0.19 23.00 3.22
N PRO A 85 0.20 22.13 4.26
CA PRO A 85 0.90 20.85 4.23
C PRO A 85 0.28 19.78 3.32
N ASP A 86 -0.89 20.04 2.77
CA ASP A 86 -1.62 19.20 1.82
C ASP A 86 -1.48 19.70 0.36
N ALA A 87 -0.94 20.90 0.13
CA ALA A 87 -0.83 21.55 -1.18
C ALA A 87 0.34 20.99 -2.03
N ALA A 88 0.35 19.67 -2.25
CA ALA A 88 1.46 18.99 -2.92
C ALA A 88 1.65 19.38 -4.38
N ARG A 89 0.55 19.50 -5.14
CA ARG A 89 0.57 19.85 -6.57
C ARG A 89 1.26 21.20 -6.84
N PRO A 90 0.79 22.32 -6.27
CA PRO A 90 1.45 23.60 -6.47
C PRO A 90 2.88 23.64 -5.91
N THR A 91 3.20 22.78 -4.94
CA THR A 91 4.57 22.62 -4.42
C THR A 91 5.49 21.98 -5.45
N VAL A 92 5.13 20.82 -6.01
CA VAL A 92 5.99 20.12 -6.97
C VAL A 92 6.11 20.87 -8.30
N SER A 93 5.07 21.59 -8.71
CA SER A 93 5.13 22.50 -9.85
C SER A 93 6.07 23.68 -9.57
N ALA A 94 6.11 24.21 -8.34
CA ALA A 94 7.03 25.29 -7.96
C ALA A 94 8.50 24.83 -7.96
N TYR A 95 8.81 23.63 -7.45
CA TYR A 95 10.17 23.07 -7.56
C TYR A 95 10.59 22.85 -9.01
N SER A 96 9.66 22.41 -9.86
CA SER A 96 9.91 22.22 -11.29
C SER A 96 10.15 23.57 -11.99
N TYR A 97 9.32 24.58 -11.70
CA TYR A 97 9.45 25.95 -12.21
C TYR A 97 10.80 26.57 -11.83
N LEU A 98 11.19 26.50 -10.55
CA LEU A 98 12.49 26.99 -10.11
C LEU A 98 13.63 26.30 -10.87
N THR A 99 13.53 24.99 -11.07
CA THR A 99 14.54 24.23 -11.84
C THR A 99 14.57 24.65 -13.31
N ASP A 100 13.41 24.90 -13.94
CA ASP A 100 13.33 25.43 -15.32
C ASP A 100 14.05 26.76 -15.46
N CYS A 101 13.84 27.67 -14.51
CA CYS A 101 14.51 28.98 -14.48
C CYS A 101 16.03 28.84 -14.40
N ILE A 102 16.53 27.97 -13.51
CA ILE A 102 17.98 27.73 -13.35
C ILE A 102 18.56 27.10 -14.61
N VAL A 103 17.92 26.06 -15.17
CA VAL A 103 18.41 25.37 -16.38
C VAL A 103 18.47 26.33 -17.58
N THR A 104 17.42 27.14 -17.76
CA THR A 104 17.34 28.12 -18.85
C THR A 104 18.38 29.23 -18.68
N ALA A 105 18.53 29.81 -17.48
CA ALA A 105 19.53 30.84 -17.22
C ALA A 105 20.96 30.33 -17.43
N VAL A 106 21.27 29.12 -16.97
CA VAL A 106 22.58 28.49 -17.21
C VAL A 106 22.81 28.27 -18.70
N PHE A 107 21.81 27.78 -19.43
CA PHE A 107 21.92 27.60 -20.88
C PHE A 107 22.23 28.92 -21.60
N GLU A 108 21.49 29.98 -21.29
CA GLU A 108 21.66 31.31 -21.89
C GLU A 108 23.06 31.87 -21.67
N VAL A 109 23.60 31.78 -20.45
CA VAL A 109 24.97 32.23 -20.18
C VAL A 109 26.01 31.37 -20.89
N VAL A 110 25.83 30.05 -20.90
CA VAL A 110 26.79 29.14 -21.54
C VAL A 110 26.88 29.41 -23.04
N ILE A 111 25.75 29.58 -23.74
CA ILE A 111 25.74 29.86 -25.19
C ILE A 111 26.10 31.32 -25.52
N GLY A 112 25.89 32.26 -24.60
CA GLY A 112 26.12 33.68 -24.80
C GLY A 112 27.54 34.14 -24.46
N ARG A 113 28.15 33.55 -23.42
CA ARG A 113 29.43 34.00 -22.86
C ARG A 113 30.54 32.97 -22.98
N LEU A 114 30.28 31.70 -22.67
CA LEU A 114 31.33 30.66 -22.67
C LEU A 114 31.60 30.09 -24.06
N HIS A 115 30.54 29.81 -24.81
CA HIS A 115 30.63 29.23 -26.16
C HIS A 115 29.82 30.04 -27.17
N PRO A 116 30.15 31.34 -27.35
CA PRO A 116 29.43 32.22 -28.27
C PRO A 116 29.53 31.71 -29.71
N ARG A 117 28.42 31.84 -30.44
CA ARG A 117 28.33 31.46 -31.86
C ARG A 117 27.99 32.67 -32.73
N PRO A 118 28.99 33.36 -33.30
CA PRO A 118 28.75 34.50 -34.16
C PRO A 118 28.09 34.12 -35.51
N ASN A 119 28.26 32.88 -35.97
CA ASN A 119 27.68 32.42 -37.25
C ASN A 119 27.12 30.98 -37.12
N PRO A 120 25.93 30.81 -36.53
CA PRO A 120 25.37 29.50 -36.22
C PRO A 120 24.95 28.73 -37.47
N THR A 121 25.35 27.46 -37.55
CA THR A 121 24.92 26.53 -38.61
C THR A 121 23.72 25.69 -38.18
N GLU A 122 23.04 25.04 -39.13
CA GLU A 122 21.94 24.11 -38.80
C GLU A 122 22.42 22.95 -37.91
N SER A 123 23.67 22.51 -38.08
CA SER A 123 24.25 21.38 -37.35
C SER A 123 24.56 21.67 -35.90
N GLU A 124 24.64 22.94 -35.53
CA GLU A 124 24.91 23.39 -34.17
C GLU A 124 23.63 23.66 -33.39
N ARG A 125 22.44 23.35 -33.92
CA ARG A 125 21.19 23.48 -33.16
C ARG A 125 21.20 22.50 -31.98
N LEU A 126 20.76 23.01 -30.83
CA LEU A 126 20.63 22.25 -29.58
C LEU A 126 19.32 22.63 -28.92
N ALA A 127 18.58 21.64 -28.42
CA ALA A 127 17.40 21.83 -27.59
C ALA A 127 17.59 21.08 -26.26
N ILE A 128 17.10 21.68 -25.18
CA ILE A 128 17.10 21.11 -23.84
C ILE A 128 15.69 20.70 -23.51
N ILE A 129 15.52 19.44 -23.20
CA ILE A 129 14.24 18.81 -22.96
C ILE A 129 14.27 18.18 -21.56
N ALA A 130 13.33 18.55 -20.69
CA ALA A 130 13.08 17.82 -19.46
C ALA A 130 12.38 16.50 -19.77
N VAL A 131 12.75 15.41 -19.08
CA VAL A 131 12.10 14.09 -19.25
C VAL A 131 11.70 13.50 -17.90
N GLY A 132 10.87 12.45 -17.92
CA GLY A 132 10.44 11.76 -16.70
C GLY A 132 9.62 12.66 -15.75
N GLY A 133 9.89 12.55 -14.44
CA GLY A 133 9.19 13.34 -13.43
C GLY A 133 9.43 14.85 -13.53
N TYR A 134 10.59 15.26 -14.02
CA TYR A 134 10.88 16.66 -14.31
C TYR A 134 10.12 17.16 -15.54
N GLY A 135 10.05 16.34 -16.59
CA GLY A 135 9.27 16.61 -17.78
C GLY A 135 7.76 16.78 -17.48
N ARG A 136 7.21 15.97 -16.56
CA ARG A 136 5.84 16.13 -16.03
C ARG A 136 5.62 17.36 -15.13
N ALA A 137 6.66 18.10 -14.76
CA ALA A 137 6.59 19.18 -13.76
C ALA A 137 6.10 18.71 -12.36
N GLU A 138 6.50 17.49 -11.96
CA GLU A 138 6.13 16.85 -10.68
C GLU A 138 7.36 16.59 -9.80
N MET A 139 8.28 17.55 -9.72
CA MET A 139 9.48 17.43 -8.89
C MET A 139 9.17 17.59 -7.41
N ALA A 140 9.24 16.50 -6.65
CA ALA A 140 9.40 16.58 -5.19
C ALA A 140 10.73 17.28 -4.82
N PRO A 141 10.86 17.87 -3.62
CA PRO A 141 12.15 18.37 -3.10
C PRO A 141 13.25 17.30 -3.28
N HIS A 142 14.49 17.68 -3.59
CA HIS A 142 15.59 16.72 -3.80
C HIS A 142 15.36 15.64 -4.89
N SER A 143 14.39 15.81 -5.79
CA SER A 143 14.27 15.00 -7.01
C SER A 143 15.48 15.20 -7.93
N ASP A 144 15.79 14.17 -8.71
CA ASP A 144 16.79 14.25 -9.76
C ASP A 144 16.28 15.16 -10.91
N VAL A 145 17.22 15.81 -11.60
CA VAL A 145 16.96 16.66 -12.77
C VAL A 145 17.35 15.88 -14.01
N ASP A 146 16.35 15.36 -14.72
CA ASP A 146 16.55 14.52 -15.90
C ASP A 146 16.45 15.35 -17.19
N LEU A 147 17.57 15.46 -17.93
CA LEU A 147 17.72 16.27 -19.14
C LEU A 147 18.04 15.43 -20.38
N LEU A 148 17.38 15.76 -21.48
CA LEU A 148 17.74 15.32 -22.82
C LEU A 148 18.28 16.52 -23.60
N PHE A 149 19.56 16.42 -24.01
CA PHE A 149 20.19 17.34 -24.94
C PHE A 149 19.98 16.82 -26.36
N LEU A 150 19.13 17.48 -27.12
CA LEU A 150 18.68 17.05 -28.43
C LEU A 150 19.42 17.83 -29.54
N SER A 151 20.06 17.10 -30.46
CA SER A 151 20.72 17.64 -31.64
C SER A 151 20.07 17.12 -32.94
N PRO A 152 20.15 17.86 -34.07
CA PRO A 152 19.59 17.42 -35.36
C PRO A 152 20.35 16.21 -35.93
N TRP A 153 21.67 16.20 -35.76
CA TRP A 153 22.59 15.17 -36.24
C TRP A 153 23.63 14.86 -35.16
N LYS A 154 24.69 14.13 -35.54
CA LYS A 154 25.83 13.85 -34.65
C LYS A 154 26.29 15.12 -33.94
N LEU A 155 26.50 15.02 -32.63
CA LEU A 155 26.94 16.13 -31.80
C LEU A 155 28.18 16.78 -32.40
N THR A 156 28.14 18.10 -32.52
CA THR A 156 29.30 18.90 -32.92
C THR A 156 30.17 19.17 -31.71
N GLY A 157 31.46 19.47 -31.92
CA GLY A 157 32.36 19.82 -30.80
C GLY A 157 31.87 21.05 -30.02
N TRP A 158 31.17 21.97 -30.69
CA TRP A 158 30.49 23.08 -30.01
C TRP A 158 29.39 22.60 -29.06
N ALA A 159 28.48 21.73 -29.53
CA ALA A 159 27.39 21.20 -28.71
C ALA A 159 27.93 20.38 -27.52
N GLU A 160 28.98 19.59 -27.74
CA GLU A 160 29.67 18.86 -26.67
C GLU A 160 30.22 19.81 -25.60
N SER A 161 30.88 20.90 -26.01
CA SER A 161 31.46 21.89 -25.10
C SER A 161 30.39 22.64 -24.29
N VAL A 162 29.25 22.96 -24.91
CA VAL A 162 28.10 23.56 -24.23
C VAL A 162 27.53 22.61 -23.20
N ILE A 163 27.24 21.37 -23.59
CA ILE A 163 26.68 20.35 -22.70
C ILE A 163 27.62 20.13 -21.51
N GLU A 164 28.92 19.95 -21.77
CA GLU A 164 29.93 19.75 -20.73
C GLU A 164 29.98 20.93 -19.74
N SER A 165 29.96 22.17 -20.25
CA SER A 165 29.99 23.37 -19.40
C SER A 165 28.74 23.49 -18.53
N MET A 166 27.56 23.17 -19.08
CA MET A 166 26.32 23.13 -18.32
C MET A 166 26.37 22.06 -17.22
N LEU A 167 26.85 20.85 -17.54
CA LEU A 167 26.96 19.76 -16.58
C LEU A 167 27.90 20.12 -15.42
N TYR A 168 29.05 20.73 -15.68
CA TYR A 168 29.94 21.20 -14.62
C TYR A 168 29.26 22.22 -13.71
N ILE A 169 28.54 23.20 -14.27
CA ILE A 169 27.78 24.18 -13.48
C ILE A 169 26.73 23.47 -12.62
N PHE A 170 25.96 22.54 -13.20
CA PHE A 170 24.93 21.83 -12.44
C PHE A 170 25.50 20.95 -11.32
N TRP A 171 26.66 20.33 -11.53
CA TRP A 171 27.36 19.58 -10.48
C TRP A 171 27.91 20.50 -9.38
N ASP A 172 28.44 21.68 -9.74
CA ASP A 172 28.87 22.69 -8.77
C ASP A 172 27.67 23.24 -7.95
N LEU A 173 26.47 23.26 -8.55
CA LEU A 173 25.20 23.53 -7.86
C LEU A 173 24.69 22.35 -7.01
N HIS A 174 25.41 21.23 -6.98
CA HIS A 174 25.04 19.99 -6.28
C HIS A 174 23.71 19.39 -6.75
N LEU A 175 23.33 19.64 -8.00
CA LEU A 175 22.16 19.01 -8.61
C LEU A 175 22.51 17.57 -9.03
N LYS A 176 21.59 16.64 -8.75
CA LYS A 176 21.68 15.28 -9.27
C LYS A 176 21.15 15.27 -10.70
N ILE A 177 22.06 15.32 -11.67
CA ILE A 177 21.70 15.37 -13.08
C ILE A 177 21.70 13.97 -13.69
N GLY A 178 20.53 13.49 -14.10
CA GLY A 178 20.41 12.45 -15.11
C GLY A 178 20.45 13.12 -16.48
N HIS A 179 21.31 12.68 -17.41
CA HIS A 179 21.33 13.28 -18.74
C HIS A 179 21.55 12.26 -19.86
N SER A 180 21.10 12.64 -21.05
CA SER A 180 21.47 11.98 -22.29
C SER A 180 21.58 12.98 -23.42
N SER A 181 22.49 12.74 -24.36
CA SER A 181 22.69 13.59 -25.53
C SER A 181 22.44 12.75 -26.78
N ARG A 182 21.42 13.10 -27.57
CA ARG A 182 20.89 12.23 -28.62
C ARG A 182 20.37 13.01 -29.82
N THR A 183 20.33 12.34 -30.96
CA THR A 183 19.53 12.79 -32.10
C THR A 183 18.08 12.32 -31.97
N VAL A 184 17.17 12.89 -32.78
CA VAL A 184 15.79 12.37 -32.89
C VAL A 184 15.81 10.88 -33.28
N LYS A 185 16.66 10.50 -34.24
CA LYS A 185 16.82 9.10 -34.68
C LYS A 185 17.29 8.17 -33.56
N ASP A 186 18.24 8.62 -32.74
CA ASP A 186 18.70 7.84 -31.58
C ASP A 186 17.62 7.69 -30.53
N CYS A 187 16.80 8.73 -30.31
CA CYS A 187 15.66 8.67 -29.40
C CYS A 187 14.66 7.58 -29.84
N ILE A 188 14.28 7.55 -31.12
CA ILE A 188 13.38 6.53 -31.66
C ILE A 188 13.97 5.13 -31.53
N ARG A 189 15.22 4.93 -31.97
CA ARG A 189 15.88 3.62 -31.92
C ARG A 189 15.99 3.07 -30.50
N LEU A 190 16.54 3.86 -29.57
CA LEU A 190 16.76 3.41 -28.18
C LEU A 190 15.44 3.22 -27.43
N ALA A 191 14.44 4.05 -27.69
CA ALA A 191 13.12 3.86 -27.11
C ALA A 191 12.36 2.68 -27.75
N GLY A 192 12.71 2.30 -28.98
CA GLY A 192 12.28 1.04 -29.60
C GLY A 192 12.75 -0.18 -28.82
N GLU A 193 13.97 -0.12 -28.26
CA GLU A 193 14.65 -1.22 -27.55
C GLU A 193 14.35 -1.24 -26.04
N ASP A 194 14.13 -0.09 -25.40
CA ASP A 194 13.95 0.05 -23.94
C ASP A 194 12.70 0.86 -23.56
N TYR A 195 11.77 0.19 -22.86
CA TYR A 195 10.53 0.79 -22.37
C TYR A 195 10.74 1.86 -21.29
N THR A 196 11.87 1.86 -20.57
CA THR A 196 12.25 2.90 -19.61
C THR A 196 12.50 4.21 -20.33
N ILE A 197 13.34 4.17 -21.38
CA ILE A 197 13.62 5.32 -22.25
C ILE A 197 12.33 5.79 -22.93
N ARG A 198 11.55 4.85 -23.46
CA ARG A 198 10.27 5.15 -24.11
C ARG A 198 9.32 5.91 -23.19
N THR A 199 9.25 5.51 -21.93
CA THR A 199 8.40 6.16 -20.93
C THR A 199 8.92 7.55 -20.59
N ALA A 200 10.22 7.71 -20.39
CA ALA A 200 10.81 9.03 -20.13
C ALA A 200 10.53 10.01 -21.29
N LEU A 201 10.61 9.54 -22.54
CA LEU A 201 10.28 10.33 -23.73
C LEU A 201 8.78 10.57 -23.91
N LEU A 202 7.89 9.71 -23.41
CA LEU A 202 6.45 10.01 -23.36
C LEU A 202 6.17 11.26 -22.52
N GLU A 203 7.08 11.63 -21.62
CA GLU A 203 6.94 12.68 -20.64
C GLU A 203 7.83 13.88 -20.91
N HIS A 204 8.27 14.05 -22.15
CA HIS A 204 9.17 15.12 -22.49
C HIS A 204 8.49 16.50 -22.46
N ARG A 205 9.25 17.52 -22.08
CA ARG A 205 8.83 18.92 -22.07
C ARG A 205 9.99 19.81 -22.49
N PHE A 206 9.76 20.67 -23.48
CA PHE A 206 10.76 21.63 -23.93
C PHE A 206 11.07 22.66 -22.83
N LEU A 207 12.37 22.94 -22.62
CA LEU A 207 12.84 23.97 -21.70
C LEU A 207 13.44 25.15 -22.46
N ALA A 208 14.48 24.90 -23.26
CA ALA A 208 15.27 25.97 -23.90
C ALA A 208 15.95 25.50 -25.20
N GLY A 209 16.40 26.46 -26.01
CA GLY A 209 17.11 26.19 -27.27
C GLY A 209 16.20 26.15 -28.49
N ASN A 210 16.46 25.23 -29.42
CA ASN A 210 15.76 25.19 -30.70
C ASN A 210 14.39 24.50 -30.58
N THR A 211 13.30 25.27 -30.67
CA THR A 211 11.93 24.75 -30.58
C THR A 211 11.57 23.77 -31.70
N ARG A 212 12.06 24.00 -32.93
CA ARG A 212 11.76 23.11 -34.08
C ARG A 212 12.26 21.69 -33.86
N LEU A 213 13.39 21.50 -33.18
CA LEU A 213 13.88 20.16 -32.83
C LEU A 213 12.96 19.46 -31.84
N ALA A 214 12.40 20.19 -30.88
CA ALA A 214 11.46 19.63 -29.92
C ALA A 214 10.14 19.23 -30.60
N ASP A 215 9.64 20.07 -31.52
CA ASP A 215 8.44 19.78 -32.32
C ASP A 215 8.67 18.56 -33.24
N GLU A 216 9.86 18.46 -33.84
CA GLU A 216 10.28 17.30 -34.63
C GLU A 216 10.27 16.03 -33.77
N LEU A 217 10.93 16.06 -32.60
CA LEU A 217 10.95 14.92 -31.68
C LEU A 217 9.54 14.47 -31.27
N GLN A 218 8.69 15.41 -30.88
CA GLN A 218 7.29 15.13 -30.52
C GLN A 218 6.56 14.45 -31.69
N THR A 219 6.64 15.04 -32.88
CA THR A 219 5.95 14.53 -34.07
C THR A 219 6.43 13.11 -34.41
N THR A 220 7.74 12.89 -34.47
CA THR A 220 8.33 11.59 -34.80
C THR A 220 8.03 10.52 -33.76
N LEU A 221 8.04 10.85 -32.46
CA LEU A 221 7.69 9.90 -31.40
C LEU A 221 6.26 9.37 -31.58
N TRP A 222 5.31 10.25 -31.87
CA TRP A 222 3.92 9.85 -32.07
C TRP A 222 3.72 9.06 -33.37
N SER A 223 4.32 9.51 -34.47
CA SER A 223 4.11 8.88 -35.78
C SER A 223 4.85 7.56 -35.95
N GLU A 224 6.06 7.42 -35.42
CA GLU A 224 6.95 6.27 -35.69
C GLU A 224 7.06 5.27 -34.54
N LEU A 225 6.88 5.71 -33.29
CA LEU A 225 7.12 4.84 -32.13
C LEU A 225 5.83 4.50 -31.36
N PHE A 226 5.03 5.50 -30.99
CA PHE A 226 3.86 5.30 -30.14
C PHE A 226 2.66 4.73 -30.90
N HIS A 227 2.47 5.17 -32.15
CA HIS A 227 1.39 4.67 -32.98
C HIS A 227 1.55 3.15 -33.25
N GLY A 228 0.48 2.38 -32.97
CA GLY A 228 0.42 0.95 -33.27
C GLY A 228 1.13 0.02 -32.27
N THR A 229 1.82 0.54 -31.24
CA THR A 229 2.59 -0.27 -30.27
C THR A 229 1.97 -0.29 -28.85
N GLY A 230 0.72 0.15 -28.71
CA GLY A 230 0.04 0.29 -27.42
C GLY A 230 -0.08 -1.02 -26.63
N THR A 231 -0.39 -2.14 -27.29
CA THR A 231 -0.53 -3.45 -26.63
C THR A 231 0.77 -3.92 -25.99
N ASP A 232 1.90 -3.76 -26.69
CA ASP A 232 3.22 -4.14 -26.18
C ASP A 232 3.65 -3.22 -25.03
N PHE A 233 3.36 -1.93 -25.14
CA PHE A 233 3.60 -0.96 -24.06
C PHE A 233 2.80 -1.29 -22.79
N ILE A 234 1.51 -1.60 -22.93
CA ILE A 234 0.67 -2.03 -21.80
C ILE A 234 1.30 -3.26 -21.16
N ARG A 235 1.61 -4.30 -21.95
CA ARG A 235 2.19 -5.55 -21.44
C ARG A 235 3.47 -5.28 -20.64
N ALA A 236 4.42 -4.55 -21.22
CA ALA A 236 5.68 -4.19 -20.56
C ALA A 236 5.44 -3.46 -19.23
N LYS A 237 4.50 -2.50 -19.18
CA LYS A 237 4.20 -1.75 -17.95
C LYS A 237 3.53 -2.58 -16.86
N LEU A 238 2.70 -3.54 -17.23
CA LEU A 238 2.11 -4.47 -16.26
C LEU A 238 3.13 -5.45 -15.69
N ASP A 239 4.09 -5.88 -16.50
CA ASP A 239 5.19 -6.73 -16.07
C ASP A 239 6.14 -5.96 -15.13
N GLU A 240 6.54 -4.74 -15.50
CA GLU A 240 7.33 -3.84 -14.64
C GLU A 240 6.65 -3.63 -13.27
N ARG A 241 5.34 -3.35 -13.27
CA ARG A 241 4.56 -3.18 -12.05
C ARG A 241 4.56 -4.45 -11.19
N THR A 242 4.36 -5.61 -11.81
CA THR A 242 4.32 -6.89 -11.09
C THR A 242 5.67 -7.18 -10.43
N GLN A 243 6.77 -7.00 -11.16
CA GLN A 243 8.13 -7.19 -10.64
C GLN A 243 8.46 -6.21 -9.51
N ARG A 244 8.07 -4.94 -9.65
CA ARG A 244 8.21 -3.93 -8.60
C ARG A 244 7.48 -4.33 -7.33
N HIS A 245 6.22 -4.78 -7.43
CA HIS A 245 5.46 -5.21 -6.25
C HIS A 245 6.12 -6.40 -5.56
N ILE A 246 6.66 -7.37 -6.31
CA ILE A 246 7.40 -8.51 -5.73
C ILE A 246 8.64 -8.03 -4.95
N LYS A 247 9.45 -7.14 -5.55
CA LYS A 247 10.64 -6.57 -4.89
C LYS A 247 10.31 -5.82 -3.60
N GLN A 248 9.15 -5.20 -3.52
CA GLN A 248 8.66 -4.46 -2.35
C GLN A 248 7.90 -5.34 -1.33
N GLY A 249 7.97 -6.68 -1.44
CA GLY A 249 7.33 -7.62 -0.50
C GLY A 249 5.87 -7.98 -0.83
N GLY A 250 5.31 -7.49 -1.94
CA GLY A 250 4.04 -7.94 -2.54
C GLY A 250 2.75 -7.48 -1.84
N GLN A 251 2.84 -7.00 -0.60
CA GLN A 251 1.70 -6.64 0.23
C GLN A 251 1.46 -5.14 0.30
N ARG A 252 0.19 -4.73 0.42
CA ARG A 252 -0.22 -3.31 0.47
C ARG A 252 -0.09 -2.72 1.87
N TYR A 253 -0.39 -3.53 2.90
CA TYR A 253 -0.52 -3.07 4.28
C TYR A 253 0.78 -3.24 5.08
N VAL A 254 1.93 -3.00 4.46
CA VAL A 254 3.22 -3.07 5.16
C VAL A 254 3.39 -1.81 6.00
N VAL A 255 3.73 -2.00 7.28
CA VAL A 255 3.75 -0.95 8.31
C VAL A 255 4.81 0.14 8.08
N GLU A 256 5.89 -0.16 7.36
CA GLU A 256 6.78 0.85 6.77
C GLU A 256 6.65 0.77 5.24
N PRO A 257 5.74 1.53 4.62
CA PRO A 257 5.52 1.45 3.19
C PRO A 257 6.49 2.34 2.40
N ASN A 258 6.79 1.93 1.16
CA ASN A 258 7.40 2.83 0.18
C ASN A 258 6.30 3.63 -0.54
N VAL A 259 6.30 4.95 -0.37
CA VAL A 259 5.24 5.86 -0.85
C VAL A 259 5.21 5.94 -2.38
N LYS A 260 6.37 5.74 -3.03
CA LYS A 260 6.54 5.83 -4.48
C LYS A 260 6.36 4.48 -5.15
N GLU A 261 7.20 3.51 -4.77
CA GLU A 261 7.35 2.23 -5.44
C GLU A 261 6.46 1.12 -4.85
N GLY A 262 5.87 1.33 -3.68
CA GLY A 262 4.98 0.36 -3.01
C GLY A 262 3.68 0.09 -3.77
N LYS A 263 2.98 -0.98 -3.37
CA LYS A 263 1.67 -1.35 -3.92
C LYS A 263 0.62 -0.33 -3.47
N GLY A 264 -0.01 0.34 -4.43
CA GLY A 264 -0.88 1.49 -4.15
C GLY A 264 -0.14 2.82 -3.97
N GLY A 265 1.17 2.88 -4.24
CA GLY A 265 1.97 4.11 -4.21
C GLY A 265 1.90 4.93 -5.50
N LEU A 266 2.63 6.06 -5.55
CA LEU A 266 2.63 7.00 -6.67
C LEU A 266 2.94 6.35 -8.02
N ARG A 267 3.84 5.36 -8.06
CA ARG A 267 4.20 4.69 -9.32
C ARG A 267 3.06 3.86 -9.89
N ASP A 268 2.15 3.34 -9.06
CA ASP A 268 0.94 2.68 -9.55
C ASP A 268 0.10 3.71 -10.32
N LEU A 269 -0.15 4.90 -9.76
CA LEU A 269 -0.90 5.99 -10.42
C LEU A 269 -0.23 6.46 -11.71
N GLN A 270 1.09 6.68 -11.68
CA GLN A 270 1.88 7.07 -12.86
C GLN A 270 1.79 6.01 -13.96
N THR A 271 1.81 4.72 -13.61
CA THR A 271 1.65 3.63 -14.60
C THR A 271 0.29 3.73 -15.30
N LEU A 272 -0.77 4.08 -14.57
CA LEU A 272 -2.11 4.30 -15.15
C LEU A 272 -2.10 5.48 -16.11
N PHE A 273 -1.50 6.59 -15.70
CA PHE A 273 -1.36 7.79 -16.52
C PHE A 273 -0.57 7.51 -17.81
N TRP A 274 0.54 6.77 -17.73
CA TRP A 274 1.34 6.42 -18.91
C TRP A 274 0.56 5.57 -19.90
N ILE A 275 -0.12 4.53 -19.41
CA ILE A 275 -0.91 3.66 -20.27
C ILE A 275 -2.04 4.47 -20.94
N ALA A 276 -2.73 5.29 -20.16
CA ALA A 276 -3.77 6.19 -20.65
C ALA A 276 -3.26 7.12 -21.76
N LYS A 277 -2.19 7.87 -21.49
CA LYS A 277 -1.54 8.80 -22.42
C LYS A 277 -1.09 8.10 -23.69
N TYR A 278 -0.42 6.95 -23.56
CA TYR A 278 0.12 6.20 -24.69
C TYR A 278 -0.98 5.64 -25.61
N VAL A 279 -2.07 5.13 -25.02
CA VAL A 279 -3.13 4.43 -25.74
C VAL A 279 -4.12 5.39 -26.38
N ASN A 280 -4.50 6.44 -25.65
CA ASN A 280 -5.57 7.34 -26.07
C ASN A 280 -5.04 8.64 -26.70
N GLY A 281 -3.72 8.85 -26.75
CA GLY A 281 -3.11 10.09 -27.23
C GLY A 281 -3.39 11.31 -26.34
N VAL A 282 -4.02 11.08 -25.20
CA VAL A 282 -4.50 12.12 -24.29
C VAL A 282 -3.34 12.86 -23.67
N GLN A 283 -3.46 14.17 -23.56
CA GLN A 283 -2.47 14.97 -22.83
C GLN A 283 -2.89 15.12 -21.36
N ASP A 284 -4.16 14.93 -21.04
CA ASP A 284 -4.64 15.00 -19.66
C ASP A 284 -5.15 13.65 -19.13
N ALA A 285 -4.93 13.40 -17.84
CA ALA A 285 -5.56 12.31 -17.13
C ALA A 285 -7.09 12.47 -17.09
N ALA A 286 -7.60 13.71 -17.09
CA ALA A 286 -9.02 14.01 -17.11
C ALA A 286 -9.73 13.59 -18.40
N GLU A 287 -9.00 13.52 -19.51
CA GLU A 287 -9.53 13.01 -20.78
C GLU A 287 -9.92 11.52 -20.67
N LEU A 288 -9.46 10.79 -19.64
CA LEU A 288 -9.94 9.43 -19.34
C LEU A 288 -11.37 9.36 -18.83
N VAL A 289 -11.88 10.46 -18.26
CA VAL A 289 -13.29 10.60 -17.91
C VAL A 289 -14.11 10.73 -19.19
N ALA A 290 -13.67 11.58 -20.12
CA ALA A 290 -14.30 11.75 -21.43
C ALA A 290 -14.28 10.45 -22.25
N ALA A 291 -13.23 9.64 -22.12
CA ALA A 291 -13.12 8.31 -22.74
C ALA A 291 -13.95 7.22 -22.04
N GLY A 292 -14.73 7.53 -21.00
CA GLY A 292 -15.61 6.59 -20.30
C GLY A 292 -14.89 5.54 -19.46
N THR A 293 -13.58 5.69 -19.22
CA THR A 293 -12.79 4.73 -18.43
C THR A 293 -13.03 4.92 -16.93
N TYR A 294 -13.03 6.18 -16.49
CA TYR A 294 -13.32 6.58 -15.11
C TYR A 294 -14.61 7.38 -15.03
N THR A 295 -15.33 7.26 -13.92
CA THR A 295 -16.33 8.26 -13.54
C THR A 295 -15.64 9.51 -12.98
N THR A 296 -16.34 10.64 -12.93
CA THR A 296 -15.83 11.87 -12.30
C THR A 296 -15.40 11.64 -10.85
N ASP A 297 -16.17 10.86 -10.08
CA ASP A 297 -15.82 10.53 -8.69
C ASP A 297 -14.57 9.64 -8.57
N GLU A 298 -14.38 8.72 -9.52
CA GLU A 298 -13.17 7.89 -9.59
C GLU A 298 -11.94 8.73 -9.92
N PHE A 299 -12.07 9.65 -10.87
CA PHE A 299 -11.01 10.60 -11.19
C PHE A 299 -10.70 11.51 -10.01
N ASN A 300 -11.70 12.11 -9.37
CA ASN A 300 -11.49 12.94 -8.18
C ASN A 300 -10.82 12.14 -7.05
N ALA A 301 -11.14 10.86 -6.90
CA ALA A 301 -10.46 10.00 -5.93
C ALA A 301 -9.01 9.69 -6.33
N PHE A 302 -8.70 9.57 -7.63
CA PHE A 302 -7.34 9.47 -8.16
C PHE A 302 -6.53 10.71 -7.77
N ILE A 303 -7.06 11.91 -8.05
CA ILE A 303 -6.43 13.20 -7.76
C ILE A 303 -6.14 13.36 -6.27
N ARG A 304 -7.11 13.03 -5.40
CA ARG A 304 -6.91 13.08 -3.95
C ARG A 304 -5.84 12.11 -3.46
N ALA A 305 -5.83 10.88 -3.99
CA ALA A 305 -4.82 9.88 -3.61
C ALA A 305 -3.41 10.28 -4.07
N GLU A 306 -3.28 10.77 -5.30
CA GLU A 306 -2.01 11.29 -5.80
C GLU A 306 -1.51 12.46 -4.95
N SER A 307 -2.37 13.46 -4.71
CA SER A 307 -2.01 14.66 -3.96
C SER A 307 -1.58 14.33 -2.53
N PHE A 308 -2.31 13.44 -1.85
CA PHE A 308 -1.94 12.96 -0.52
C PHE A 308 -0.58 12.25 -0.52
N LEU A 309 -0.37 11.27 -1.42
CA LEU A 309 0.89 10.52 -1.48
C LEU A 309 2.07 11.42 -1.87
N MET A 310 1.85 12.41 -2.73
CA MET A 310 2.86 13.39 -3.10
C MET A 310 3.17 14.34 -1.94
N ALA A 311 2.18 14.76 -1.15
CA ALA A 311 2.39 15.56 0.06
C ALA A 311 3.29 14.82 1.04
N VAL A 312 2.96 13.55 1.33
CA VAL A 312 3.76 12.68 2.19
C VAL A 312 5.21 12.60 1.68
N ARG A 313 5.40 12.37 0.38
CA ARG A 313 6.73 12.31 -0.23
C ARG A 313 7.50 13.63 -0.10
N CYS A 314 6.84 14.77 -0.30
CA CYS A 314 7.47 16.08 -0.12
C CYS A 314 7.91 16.30 1.33
N HIS A 315 7.06 15.96 2.31
CA HIS A 315 7.42 16.04 3.73
C HIS A 315 8.61 15.13 4.05
N LEU A 316 8.62 13.88 3.59
CA LEU A 316 9.76 12.97 3.78
C LEU A 316 11.08 13.57 3.29
N HIS A 317 11.05 14.21 2.12
CA HIS A 317 12.24 14.80 1.53
C HIS A 317 12.70 16.06 2.29
N LEU A 318 11.77 16.91 2.72
CA LEU A 318 12.06 18.11 3.51
C LEU A 318 12.56 17.78 4.92
N ILE A 319 12.00 16.74 5.55
CA ILE A 319 12.43 16.24 6.87
C ILE A 319 13.87 15.74 6.80
N THR A 320 14.16 14.90 5.80
CA THR A 320 15.46 14.21 5.72
C THR A 320 16.55 15.00 5.00
N GLY A 321 16.20 16.09 4.32
CA GLY A 321 17.13 16.88 3.50
C GLY A 321 17.69 16.11 2.28
N ARG A 322 17.04 15.01 1.89
CA ARG A 322 17.46 14.13 0.79
C ARG A 322 16.27 13.39 0.19
N ALA A 323 16.48 12.75 -0.97
CA ALA A 323 15.49 11.83 -1.52
C ALA A 323 15.33 10.60 -0.62
N MET A 324 14.11 10.37 -0.14
CA MET A 324 13.73 9.26 0.75
C MET A 324 12.25 8.93 0.54
N ASP A 325 11.97 7.79 -0.09
CA ASP A 325 10.59 7.38 -0.42
C ASP A 325 10.01 6.35 0.57
N GLN A 326 10.81 5.91 1.55
CA GLN A 326 10.42 4.91 2.55
C GLN A 326 9.90 5.61 3.82
N LEU A 327 8.66 5.31 4.20
CA LEU A 327 7.99 5.91 5.34
C LEU A 327 8.24 5.07 6.60
N THR A 328 9.43 5.24 7.19
CA THR A 328 9.87 4.53 8.41
C THR A 328 9.14 5.03 9.66
N PHE A 329 9.12 4.24 10.73
CA PHE A 329 8.37 4.55 11.95
C PHE A 329 8.66 5.94 12.54
N ASP A 330 9.93 6.37 12.56
CA ASP A 330 10.35 7.69 13.02
C ASP A 330 9.78 8.79 12.13
N LEU A 331 9.90 8.63 10.80
CA LEU A 331 9.40 9.59 9.82
C LEU A 331 7.86 9.66 9.80
N GLN A 332 7.16 8.56 10.10
CA GLN A 332 5.70 8.56 10.21
C GLN A 332 5.19 9.55 11.26
N VAL A 333 5.88 9.66 12.39
CA VAL A 333 5.48 10.57 13.48
C VAL A 333 5.65 12.01 13.04
N GLU A 334 6.81 12.35 12.45
CA GLU A 334 7.11 13.72 12.02
C GLU A 334 6.23 14.15 10.83
N VAL A 335 6.00 13.26 9.86
CA VAL A 335 5.08 13.55 8.74
C VAL A 335 3.66 13.76 9.25
N ALA A 336 3.19 12.93 10.19
CA ALA A 336 1.85 13.08 10.77
C ALA A 336 1.68 14.46 11.44
N GLU A 337 2.67 14.89 12.22
CA GLU A 337 2.68 16.21 12.87
C GLU A 337 2.68 17.34 11.83
N ARG A 338 3.57 17.31 10.83
CA ARG A 338 3.63 18.32 9.77
C ARG A 338 2.35 18.40 8.93
N MET A 339 1.67 17.28 8.76
CA MET A 339 0.37 17.22 8.06
C MET A 339 -0.83 17.56 8.98
N GLY A 340 -0.59 17.98 10.22
CA GLY A 340 -1.64 18.46 11.13
C GLY A 340 -2.48 17.39 11.80
N TYR A 341 -2.02 16.12 11.81
CA TYR A 341 -2.71 15.07 12.56
C TYR A 341 -2.49 15.24 14.06
N VAL A 342 -3.53 14.97 14.85
CA VAL A 342 -3.51 15.12 16.30
C VAL A 342 -4.00 13.86 17.01
N ASP A 343 -3.55 13.66 18.25
CA ASP A 343 -4.03 12.60 19.12
C ASP A 343 -5.52 12.80 19.41
N LYS A 344 -6.33 11.77 19.18
CA LYS A 344 -7.78 11.81 19.41
C LYS A 344 -8.37 10.43 19.62
N GLY A 345 -9.31 10.32 20.56
CA GLY A 345 -10.11 9.10 20.76
C GLY A 345 -9.33 7.91 21.31
N GLY A 346 -8.21 8.14 22.00
CA GLY A 346 -7.33 7.09 22.52
C GLY A 346 -6.33 6.55 21.47
N ARG A 347 -6.22 7.21 20.31
CA ARG A 347 -5.27 6.89 19.25
C ARG A 347 -4.30 8.05 19.03
N ARG A 348 -3.08 7.69 18.61
CA ARG A 348 -2.03 8.65 18.30
C ARG A 348 -2.26 9.29 16.93
N ALA A 349 -1.80 10.52 16.73
CA ALA A 349 -1.82 11.25 15.46
C ALA A 349 -1.31 10.40 14.30
N VAL A 350 -0.17 9.72 14.52
CA VAL A 350 0.47 8.83 13.54
C VAL A 350 -0.43 7.67 13.11
N GLU A 351 -1.28 7.15 14.00
CA GLU A 351 -2.19 6.06 13.64
C GLU A 351 -3.34 6.56 12.77
N HIS A 352 -3.82 7.79 12.99
CA HIS A 352 -4.82 8.43 12.12
C HIS A 352 -4.24 8.73 10.74
N PHE A 353 -3.02 9.26 10.70
CA PHE A 353 -2.26 9.51 9.47
C PHE A 353 -2.07 8.21 8.67
N MET A 354 -1.55 7.15 9.30
CA MET A 354 -1.32 5.88 8.62
C MET A 354 -2.62 5.22 8.16
N GLN A 355 -3.73 5.41 8.88
CA GLN A 355 -5.04 4.95 8.41
C GLN A 355 -5.50 5.70 7.15
N ALA A 356 -5.28 7.02 7.08
CA ALA A 356 -5.54 7.78 5.85
C ALA A 356 -4.65 7.30 4.70
N TYR A 357 -3.36 7.07 4.96
CA TYR A 357 -2.42 6.53 3.97
C TYR A 357 -2.90 5.20 3.36
N PHE A 358 -3.25 4.22 4.19
CA PHE A 358 -3.68 2.91 3.69
C PHE A 358 -5.04 2.96 2.96
N ARG A 359 -5.92 3.89 3.32
CA ARG A 359 -7.17 4.15 2.58
C ARG A 359 -6.87 4.69 1.18
N HIS A 360 -5.97 5.66 1.06
CA HIS A 360 -5.51 6.15 -0.25
C HIS A 360 -4.84 5.03 -1.06
N ALA A 361 -3.91 4.28 -0.48
CA ALA A 361 -3.25 3.16 -1.16
C ALA A 361 -4.22 2.05 -1.62
N THR A 362 -5.30 1.83 -0.85
CA THR A 362 -6.38 0.92 -1.24
C THR A 362 -7.10 1.44 -2.47
N ARG A 363 -7.48 2.73 -2.46
CA ARG A 363 -8.16 3.39 -3.57
C ARG A 363 -7.34 3.38 -4.85
N VAL A 364 -6.03 3.63 -4.78
CA VAL A 364 -5.11 3.51 -5.94
C VAL A 364 -5.20 2.13 -6.58
N GLY A 365 -5.25 1.07 -5.75
CA GLY A 365 -5.35 -0.30 -6.24
C GLY A 365 -6.68 -0.62 -6.93
N GLU A 366 -7.78 0.00 -6.50
CA GLU A 366 -9.09 -0.11 -7.14
C GLU A 366 -9.09 0.54 -8.52
N LEU A 367 -8.63 1.80 -8.59
CA LEU A 367 -8.50 2.57 -9.82
C LEU A 367 -7.63 1.85 -10.84
N THR A 368 -6.51 1.28 -10.37
CA THR A 368 -5.65 0.44 -11.21
C THR A 368 -6.44 -0.70 -11.82
N ARG A 369 -7.24 -1.41 -11.04
CA ARG A 369 -7.98 -2.58 -11.54
C ARG A 369 -9.10 -2.21 -12.51
N ILE A 370 -9.75 -1.06 -12.31
CA ILE A 370 -10.72 -0.51 -13.25
C ILE A 370 -10.08 -0.31 -14.62
N LEU A 371 -8.94 0.39 -14.69
CA LEU A 371 -8.23 0.61 -15.95
C LEU A 371 -7.82 -0.71 -16.61
N LEU A 372 -7.27 -1.66 -15.83
CA LEU A 372 -6.84 -2.95 -16.38
C LEU A 372 -7.98 -3.72 -17.05
N THR A 373 -9.17 -3.66 -16.48
CA THR A 373 -10.36 -4.27 -17.09
C THR A 373 -10.79 -3.52 -18.34
N ALA A 374 -10.80 -2.18 -18.33
CA ALA A 374 -11.13 -1.40 -19.52
C ALA A 374 -10.18 -1.73 -20.70
N LEU A 375 -8.88 -1.85 -20.44
CA LEU A 375 -7.88 -2.23 -21.45
C LEU A 375 -8.08 -3.65 -21.99
N GLU A 376 -8.57 -4.58 -21.16
CA GLU A 376 -8.94 -5.93 -21.61
C GLU A 376 -10.24 -5.93 -22.44
N ALA A 377 -11.15 -4.99 -22.20
CA ALA A 377 -12.36 -4.78 -22.99
C ALA A 377 -12.04 -4.36 -24.42
N ASP A 378 -11.12 -3.42 -24.55
CA ASP A 378 -10.71 -2.83 -25.82
C ASP A 378 -9.85 -3.78 -26.69
N ALA A 379 -9.65 -5.03 -26.25
CA ALA A 379 -8.71 -6.01 -26.85
C ALA A 379 -7.26 -5.51 -26.94
N LYS A 380 -6.91 -4.40 -26.26
CA LYS A 380 -5.56 -3.85 -26.11
C LYS A 380 -4.71 -4.65 -25.12
N LYS A 381 -5.32 -5.66 -24.49
CA LYS A 381 -4.65 -6.64 -23.64
C LYS A 381 -5.28 -8.02 -23.87
N GLU A 382 -4.43 -9.03 -24.07
CA GLU A 382 -4.88 -10.42 -24.03
C GLU A 382 -5.47 -10.72 -22.64
N ALA A 383 -6.72 -11.21 -22.61
CA ALA A 383 -7.35 -11.62 -21.36
C ALA A 383 -6.41 -12.57 -20.61
N PRO A 384 -6.28 -12.48 -19.27
CA PRO A 384 -5.35 -13.31 -18.53
C PRO A 384 -5.61 -14.79 -18.81
N SER A 385 -4.72 -15.38 -19.59
CA SER A 385 -4.55 -16.82 -19.72
C SER A 385 -4.07 -17.31 -18.37
N LEU A 386 -4.92 -18.02 -17.64
CA LEU A 386 -4.50 -18.66 -16.41
C LEU A 386 -3.88 -20.02 -16.72
N VAL A 387 -2.57 -20.06 -16.48
CA VAL A 387 -1.88 -21.10 -15.71
C VAL A 387 -2.89 -21.87 -14.84
N GLY A 388 -3.14 -23.13 -15.20
CA GLY A 388 -4.10 -24.00 -14.54
C GLY A 388 -4.94 -24.83 -15.51
N PHE A 389 -4.31 -25.47 -16.49
CA PHE A 389 -4.92 -26.26 -17.56
C PHE A 389 -5.72 -27.51 -17.08
N PHE A 390 -5.97 -27.68 -15.78
CA PHE A 390 -6.55 -28.90 -15.20
C PHE A 390 -7.75 -28.72 -14.25
N ARG A 391 -8.32 -27.51 -14.09
CA ARG A 391 -9.60 -27.34 -13.36
C ARG A 391 -10.66 -26.64 -14.21
N ARG A 392 -11.64 -27.42 -14.68
CA ARG A 392 -12.86 -26.91 -15.35
C ARG A 392 -13.61 -26.01 -14.36
N ARG A 393 -13.61 -24.70 -14.60
CA ARG A 393 -14.36 -23.73 -13.77
C ARG A 393 -15.86 -24.03 -13.85
N LYS A 394 -16.56 -23.89 -12.72
CA LYS A 394 -18.01 -24.09 -12.68
C LYS A 394 -18.70 -22.97 -13.45
N ARG A 395 -19.79 -23.29 -14.16
CA ARG A 395 -20.66 -22.29 -14.79
C ARG A 395 -21.29 -21.38 -13.74
N ALA A 396 -21.44 -20.10 -14.07
CA ALA A 396 -22.13 -19.13 -13.21
C ALA A 396 -23.62 -19.48 -13.10
N ARG A 397 -24.23 -19.22 -11.94
CA ARG A 397 -25.67 -19.39 -11.71
C ARG A 397 -26.49 -18.36 -12.52
N PRO A 398 -27.78 -18.64 -12.79
CA PRO A 398 -28.68 -17.63 -13.36
C PRO A 398 -28.66 -16.32 -12.56
N GLY A 399 -28.73 -15.18 -13.26
CA GLY A 399 -28.57 -13.84 -12.66
C GLY A 399 -27.14 -13.29 -12.69
N TYR A 400 -26.14 -14.14 -12.98
CA TYR A 400 -24.75 -13.75 -13.16
C TYR A 400 -24.29 -13.97 -14.61
N ARG A 401 -23.31 -13.20 -15.05
CA ARG A 401 -22.63 -13.36 -16.34
C ARG A 401 -21.12 -13.32 -16.17
N ILE A 402 -20.41 -13.95 -17.09
CA ILE A 402 -18.95 -13.86 -17.15
C ILE A 402 -18.58 -12.87 -18.25
N VAL A 403 -17.93 -11.79 -17.87
CA VAL A 403 -17.41 -10.75 -18.79
C VAL A 403 -15.90 -10.72 -18.61
N GLN A 404 -15.15 -10.87 -19.70
CA GLN A 404 -13.67 -10.85 -19.67
C GLN A 404 -13.08 -11.76 -18.58
N ASN A 405 -13.54 -13.02 -18.51
CA ASN A 405 -13.06 -13.99 -17.52
C ASN A 405 -13.28 -13.54 -16.05
N ARG A 406 -14.26 -12.67 -15.80
CA ARG A 406 -14.65 -12.16 -14.47
C ARG A 406 -16.16 -12.25 -14.26
N LEU A 407 -16.57 -12.45 -13.01
CA LEU A 407 -17.97 -12.54 -12.60
C LEU A 407 -18.59 -11.15 -12.51
N SER A 408 -19.72 -10.94 -13.18
CA SER A 408 -20.55 -9.75 -13.08
C SER A 408 -22.02 -10.13 -12.92
N PHE A 409 -22.87 -9.15 -12.63
CA PHE A 409 -24.32 -9.30 -12.64
C PHE A 409 -24.86 -9.24 -14.09
N ALA A 410 -25.97 -9.93 -14.35
CA ALA A 410 -26.62 -9.90 -15.66
C ALA A 410 -27.30 -8.56 -15.94
N ASP A 411 -28.08 -8.07 -14.97
CA ASP A 411 -28.80 -6.80 -14.99
C ASP A 411 -28.72 -6.12 -13.61
N ALA A 412 -28.51 -4.80 -13.59
CA ALA A 412 -28.24 -4.06 -12.36
C ALA A 412 -29.49 -3.95 -11.48
N ASP A 413 -30.64 -3.60 -12.07
CA ASP A 413 -31.88 -3.39 -11.34
C ASP A 413 -32.39 -4.70 -10.74
N THR A 414 -32.35 -5.78 -11.52
CA THR A 414 -32.67 -7.13 -11.04
C THR A 414 -31.72 -7.57 -9.93
N PHE A 415 -30.42 -7.28 -10.05
CA PHE A 415 -29.45 -7.61 -9.01
C PHE A 415 -29.73 -6.86 -7.70
N LEU A 416 -30.02 -5.56 -7.77
CA LEU A 416 -30.28 -4.72 -6.60
C LEU A 416 -31.67 -4.93 -6.00
N SER A 417 -32.62 -5.50 -6.74
CA SER A 417 -33.96 -5.83 -6.24
C SER A 417 -33.94 -6.80 -5.04
N ASP A 418 -32.90 -7.65 -4.95
CA ASP A 418 -32.64 -8.50 -3.80
C ASP A 418 -31.29 -8.11 -3.16
N LYS A 419 -31.38 -7.43 -2.01
CA LYS A 419 -30.22 -6.96 -1.23
C LYS A 419 -29.25 -8.08 -0.85
N LEU A 420 -29.70 -9.33 -0.76
CA LEU A 420 -28.83 -10.48 -0.47
C LEU A 420 -27.78 -10.72 -1.55
N ASN A 421 -28.02 -10.25 -2.79
CA ASN A 421 -27.09 -10.38 -3.89
C ASN A 421 -25.76 -9.65 -3.64
N LEU A 422 -25.77 -8.60 -2.81
CA LEU A 422 -24.57 -7.92 -2.35
C LEU A 422 -23.63 -8.86 -1.57
N LEU A 423 -24.13 -9.95 -0.98
CA LEU A 423 -23.33 -11.00 -0.34
C LEU A 423 -23.14 -12.23 -1.24
N ARG A 424 -24.20 -12.67 -1.94
CA ARG A 424 -24.18 -13.90 -2.77
C ARG A 424 -23.16 -13.84 -3.89
N ILE A 425 -22.85 -12.67 -4.43
CA ILE A 425 -21.86 -12.53 -5.48
C ILE A 425 -20.45 -12.97 -5.03
N PHE A 426 -20.11 -12.79 -3.76
CA PHE A 426 -18.83 -13.26 -3.20
C PHE A 426 -18.80 -14.78 -3.06
N ASP A 427 -19.92 -15.39 -2.64
CA ASP A 427 -20.08 -16.85 -2.58
C ASP A 427 -19.95 -17.46 -3.98
N GLU A 428 -20.60 -16.85 -4.97
CA GLU A 428 -20.55 -17.27 -6.36
C GLU A 428 -19.13 -17.13 -6.96
N ALA A 429 -18.43 -16.05 -6.61
CA ALA A 429 -17.03 -15.86 -7.01
C ALA A 429 -16.12 -16.97 -6.43
N LEU A 430 -16.27 -17.32 -5.14
CA LEU A 430 -15.56 -18.45 -4.52
C LEU A 430 -15.91 -19.79 -5.16
N ARG A 431 -17.20 -20.06 -5.38
CA ARG A 431 -17.69 -21.32 -5.97
C ARG A 431 -17.17 -21.55 -7.39
N THR A 432 -17.14 -20.50 -8.21
CA THR A 432 -16.73 -20.58 -9.62
C THR A 432 -15.22 -20.39 -9.82
N GLY A 433 -14.55 -19.71 -8.87
CA GLY A 433 -13.14 -19.34 -8.95
C GLY A 433 -12.89 -18.03 -9.69
N TYR A 434 -13.90 -17.40 -10.31
CA TYR A 434 -13.75 -16.12 -11.01
C TYR A 434 -13.52 -14.96 -10.03
N LEU A 435 -12.77 -13.95 -10.48
CA LEU A 435 -12.69 -12.66 -9.81
C LEU A 435 -13.90 -11.80 -10.18
N LEU A 436 -14.27 -10.85 -9.33
CA LEU A 436 -15.33 -9.89 -9.64
C LEU A 436 -14.90 -8.95 -10.79
N HIS A 437 -15.85 -8.57 -11.62
CA HIS A 437 -15.70 -7.52 -12.63
C HIS A 437 -15.78 -6.14 -11.95
N PRO A 438 -15.01 -5.12 -12.40
CA PRO A 438 -15.10 -3.77 -11.86
C PRO A 438 -16.49 -3.15 -11.84
N ASP A 439 -17.33 -3.40 -12.85
CA ASP A 439 -18.72 -2.91 -12.80
C ASP A 439 -19.52 -3.48 -11.63
N ALA A 440 -19.32 -4.76 -11.29
CA ALA A 440 -19.91 -5.35 -10.10
C ALA A 440 -19.36 -4.71 -8.82
N MET A 441 -18.05 -4.40 -8.79
CA MET A 441 -17.44 -3.69 -7.67
C MET A 441 -17.99 -2.28 -7.50
N ARG A 442 -18.16 -1.53 -8.60
CA ARG A 442 -18.77 -0.19 -8.63
C ARG A 442 -20.20 -0.23 -8.13
N LEU A 443 -21.01 -1.15 -8.66
CA LEU A 443 -22.40 -1.32 -8.25
C LEU A 443 -22.50 -1.61 -6.75
N ILE A 444 -21.68 -2.51 -6.22
CA ILE A 444 -21.66 -2.85 -4.79
C ILE A 444 -21.24 -1.63 -3.95
N SER A 445 -20.13 -0.97 -4.32
CA SER A 445 -19.57 0.15 -3.54
C SER A 445 -20.49 1.37 -3.52
N ALA A 446 -21.23 1.62 -4.60
CA ALA A 446 -22.23 2.69 -4.66
C ALA A 446 -23.50 2.39 -3.83
N ASN A 447 -23.76 1.12 -3.53
CA ASN A 447 -25.00 0.67 -2.89
C ASN A 447 -24.79 0.05 -1.50
N LEU A 448 -23.70 0.40 -0.80
CA LEU A 448 -23.44 -0.05 0.57
C LEU A 448 -24.56 0.35 1.56
N HIS A 449 -25.26 1.44 1.29
CA HIS A 449 -26.40 1.91 2.08
C HIS A 449 -27.56 0.90 2.13
N LEU A 450 -27.65 -0.04 1.17
CA LEU A 450 -28.63 -1.12 1.18
C LEU A 450 -28.33 -2.19 2.25
N MET A 451 -27.13 -2.20 2.83
CA MET A 451 -26.78 -3.05 3.98
C MET A 451 -27.27 -2.42 5.30
N ASP A 452 -28.57 -2.17 5.35
CA ASP A 452 -29.27 -1.61 6.51
C ASP A 452 -29.42 -2.64 7.65
N ASP A 453 -30.00 -2.21 8.77
CA ASP A 453 -30.23 -3.07 9.93
C ASP A 453 -31.15 -4.27 9.63
N GLY A 454 -32.00 -4.16 8.60
CA GLY A 454 -32.83 -5.26 8.12
C GLY A 454 -31.96 -6.36 7.53
N LEU A 455 -31.09 -6.03 6.56
CA LEU A 455 -30.18 -7.00 5.94
C LEU A 455 -29.20 -7.60 6.96
N ARG A 456 -28.67 -6.79 7.89
CA ARG A 456 -27.74 -7.25 8.94
C ARG A 456 -28.35 -8.27 9.91
N ARG A 457 -29.67 -8.29 10.05
CA ARG A 457 -30.41 -9.21 10.92
C ARG A 457 -31.12 -10.33 10.15
N ASP A 458 -31.08 -10.29 8.82
CA ASP A 458 -31.65 -11.33 7.97
C ASP A 458 -30.90 -12.66 8.19
N PRO A 459 -31.59 -13.74 8.61
CA PRO A 459 -30.96 -15.04 8.83
C PRO A 459 -30.25 -15.60 7.59
N GLU A 460 -30.78 -15.33 6.39
CA GLU A 460 -30.19 -15.76 5.12
C GLU A 460 -28.92 -14.96 4.80
N ALA A 461 -28.91 -13.65 5.06
CA ALA A 461 -27.71 -12.82 4.91
C ALA A 461 -26.56 -13.31 5.82
N VAL A 462 -26.89 -13.55 7.10
CA VAL A 462 -25.96 -14.10 8.09
C VAL A 462 -25.45 -15.48 7.66
N ARG A 463 -26.35 -16.35 7.16
CA ARG A 463 -25.98 -17.67 6.64
C ARG A 463 -25.00 -17.58 5.47
N ILE A 464 -25.27 -16.69 4.50
CA ILE A 464 -24.38 -16.46 3.34
C ILE A 464 -23.02 -15.97 3.82
N PHE A 465 -22.98 -14.98 4.71
CA PHE A 465 -21.72 -14.43 5.24
C PHE A 465 -20.87 -15.50 5.93
N LEU A 466 -21.48 -16.31 6.79
CA LEU A 466 -20.77 -17.41 7.47
C LEU A 466 -20.29 -18.49 6.50
N ASP A 467 -21.06 -18.77 5.45
CA ASP A 467 -20.67 -19.72 4.42
C ASP A 467 -19.40 -19.28 3.68
N LEU A 468 -19.19 -17.98 3.48
CA LEU A 468 -17.95 -17.44 2.88
C LEU A 468 -16.72 -17.88 3.67
N MET A 469 -16.85 -18.00 4.99
CA MET A 469 -15.79 -18.44 5.90
C MET A 469 -15.71 -19.96 6.05
N LEU A 470 -16.86 -20.64 6.14
CA LEU A 470 -16.93 -22.04 6.56
C LEU A 470 -16.92 -23.07 5.43
N LYS A 471 -17.45 -22.72 4.24
CA LYS A 471 -17.68 -23.69 3.14
C LYS A 471 -16.57 -23.71 2.09
N HIS A 472 -15.74 -22.66 2.02
CA HIS A 472 -14.75 -22.50 0.97
C HIS A 472 -13.33 -22.62 1.52
N GLN A 473 -12.40 -23.10 0.69
CA GLN A 473 -10.98 -23.29 1.08
C GLN A 473 -10.20 -21.97 1.22
N ASN A 474 -10.71 -20.88 0.64
CA ASN A 474 -10.03 -19.59 0.64
C ASN A 474 -10.97 -18.45 1.09
N PRO A 475 -11.27 -18.37 2.40
CA PRO A 475 -12.12 -17.32 2.95
C PRO A 475 -11.48 -15.92 2.85
N GLU A 476 -10.14 -15.87 2.93
CA GLU A 476 -9.33 -14.67 2.79
C GLU A 476 -9.69 -13.88 1.53
N ARG A 477 -9.82 -14.58 0.38
CA ARG A 477 -10.10 -13.94 -0.91
C ARG A 477 -11.43 -13.17 -0.91
N ALA A 478 -12.47 -13.71 -0.28
CA ALA A 478 -13.75 -13.02 -0.17
C ALA A 478 -13.69 -11.91 0.87
N LEU A 479 -13.18 -12.17 2.06
CA LEU A 479 -13.11 -11.18 3.15
C LEU A 479 -12.29 -9.96 2.76
N ARG A 480 -11.11 -10.16 2.17
CA ARG A 480 -10.28 -9.07 1.64
C ARG A 480 -11.01 -8.25 0.58
N ARG A 481 -11.75 -8.92 -0.29
CA ARG A 481 -12.52 -8.23 -1.34
C ARG A 481 -13.69 -7.43 -0.77
N MET A 482 -14.39 -7.99 0.21
CA MET A 482 -15.45 -7.31 0.93
C MET A 482 -14.90 -6.12 1.71
N ASN A 483 -13.73 -6.26 2.34
CA ASN A 483 -13.08 -5.17 3.08
C ASN A 483 -12.73 -4.00 2.17
N GLU A 484 -12.05 -4.29 1.05
CA GLU A 484 -11.66 -3.25 0.10
C GLU A 484 -12.87 -2.52 -0.50
N LEU A 485 -14.01 -3.20 -0.70
CA LEU A 485 -15.25 -2.59 -1.21
C LEU A 485 -16.12 -1.94 -0.11
N GLY A 486 -15.66 -1.89 1.14
CA GLY A 486 -16.43 -1.36 2.28
C GLY A 486 -17.60 -2.25 2.75
N VAL A 487 -17.78 -3.43 2.15
CA VAL A 487 -18.85 -4.38 2.47
C VAL A 487 -18.70 -4.94 3.88
N LEU A 488 -17.48 -5.22 4.36
CA LEU A 488 -17.30 -5.73 5.73
C LEU A 488 -17.74 -4.70 6.77
N GLY A 489 -17.32 -3.44 6.64
CA GLY A 489 -17.75 -2.35 7.52
C GLY A 489 -19.24 -2.05 7.41
N ALA A 490 -19.83 -2.15 6.21
CA ALA A 490 -21.26 -1.95 6.02
C ALA A 490 -22.11 -3.08 6.64
N PHE A 491 -21.65 -4.33 6.58
CA PHE A 491 -22.33 -5.50 7.14
C PHE A 491 -22.07 -5.69 8.65
N ILE A 492 -20.87 -5.37 9.12
CA ILE A 492 -20.47 -5.37 10.53
C ILE A 492 -19.94 -3.96 10.87
N PRO A 493 -20.83 -3.02 11.26
CA PRO A 493 -20.45 -1.64 11.55
C PRO A 493 -19.33 -1.48 12.58
N GLU A 494 -19.23 -2.42 13.51
CA GLU A 494 -18.21 -2.45 14.55
C GLU A 494 -16.80 -2.76 13.98
N PHE A 495 -16.72 -3.30 12.76
CA PHE A 495 -15.47 -3.56 12.04
C PHE A 495 -14.94 -2.31 11.32
N GLU A 496 -15.80 -1.36 10.93
CA GLU A 496 -15.38 -0.16 10.19
C GLU A 496 -14.26 0.66 10.89
N PRO A 497 -14.27 0.87 12.23
CA PRO A 497 -13.22 1.61 12.92
C PRO A 497 -11.81 1.02 12.79
N ILE A 498 -11.70 -0.31 12.63
CA ILE A 498 -10.40 -1.01 12.54
C ILE A 498 -9.91 -1.16 11.08
N VAL A 499 -10.74 -0.79 10.08
CA VAL A 499 -10.37 -0.83 8.66
C VAL A 499 -9.19 0.11 8.39
N ALA A 500 -8.14 -0.41 7.77
CA ALA A 500 -6.88 0.28 7.52
C ALA A 500 -6.21 0.84 8.79
N MET A 501 -6.61 0.40 9.98
CA MET A 501 -6.03 0.90 11.23
C MET A 501 -4.67 0.26 11.46
N MET A 502 -3.62 1.07 11.42
CA MET A 502 -2.30 0.66 11.88
C MET A 502 -2.22 0.76 13.41
N GLN A 503 -1.55 -0.22 14.02
CA GLN A 503 -1.08 -0.09 15.39
C GLN A 503 0.36 0.42 15.33
N PHE A 504 0.67 1.53 15.99
CA PHE A 504 2.04 2.05 15.99
C PHE A 504 2.91 1.24 16.96
N ASN A 505 3.36 0.06 16.52
CA ASN A 505 4.31 -0.77 17.24
C ASN A 505 5.19 -1.57 16.25
N MET A 506 6.41 -1.92 16.67
CA MET A 506 7.41 -2.60 15.83
C MET A 506 7.10 -4.08 15.54
N TYR A 507 6.04 -4.63 16.13
CA TYR A 507 5.78 -6.07 16.08
C TYR A 507 4.77 -6.46 15.00
N HIS A 508 3.86 -5.57 14.61
CA HIS A 508 2.85 -5.87 13.60
C HIS A 508 3.36 -5.49 12.22
N HIS A 509 3.21 -6.39 11.25
CA HIS A 509 3.51 -6.12 9.86
C HIS A 509 2.31 -5.55 9.09
N TYR A 510 1.09 -5.68 9.65
CA TYR A 510 -0.17 -5.41 8.98
C TYR A 510 -1.10 -4.49 9.79
N THR A 511 -2.04 -3.83 9.11
CA THR A 511 -3.20 -3.16 9.74
C THR A 511 -4.11 -4.17 10.43
N VAL A 512 -4.94 -3.72 11.37
CA VAL A 512 -5.75 -4.62 12.23
C VAL A 512 -6.77 -5.45 11.45
N ASP A 513 -7.43 -4.84 10.46
CA ASP A 513 -8.33 -5.52 9.54
C ASP A 513 -7.62 -6.59 8.71
N GLU A 514 -6.45 -6.25 8.15
CA GLU A 514 -5.63 -7.17 7.39
C GLU A 514 -5.14 -8.34 8.25
N HIS A 515 -4.62 -8.03 9.44
CA HIS A 515 -4.22 -9.01 10.44
C HIS A 515 -5.36 -9.98 10.77
N THR A 516 -6.57 -9.48 10.97
CA THR A 516 -7.77 -10.31 11.21
C THR A 516 -8.04 -11.28 10.06
N ILE A 517 -7.93 -10.80 8.81
CA ILE A 517 -8.10 -11.63 7.61
C ILE A 517 -6.98 -12.68 7.51
N GLN A 518 -5.72 -12.32 7.83
CA GLN A 518 -4.58 -13.24 7.86
C GLN A 518 -4.76 -14.33 8.92
N CYS A 519 -5.31 -14.02 10.10
CA CYS A 519 -5.60 -15.02 11.12
C CYS A 519 -6.64 -16.03 10.63
N ILE A 520 -7.69 -15.55 9.96
CA ILE A 520 -8.72 -16.41 9.35
C ILE A 520 -8.14 -17.28 8.23
N TRP A 521 -7.21 -16.74 7.44
CA TRP A 521 -6.48 -17.51 6.44
C TRP A 521 -5.66 -18.65 7.07
N HIS A 522 -4.89 -18.35 8.13
CA HIS A 522 -4.13 -19.37 8.85
C HIS A 522 -5.03 -20.48 9.42
N LEU A 523 -6.19 -20.12 9.98
CA LEU A 523 -7.17 -21.12 10.42
C LEU A 523 -7.60 -22.03 9.26
N SER A 524 -7.87 -21.47 8.07
CA SER A 524 -8.25 -22.27 6.90
C SER A 524 -7.11 -23.18 6.42
N GLN A 525 -5.85 -22.78 6.57
CA GLN A 525 -4.68 -23.62 6.27
C GLN A 525 -4.54 -24.79 7.25
N ILE A 526 -4.80 -24.55 8.55
CA ILE A 526 -4.82 -25.60 9.57
C ILE A 526 -5.92 -26.62 9.26
N GLU A 527 -7.12 -26.16 8.90
CA GLU A 527 -8.25 -27.02 8.52
C GLU A 527 -7.97 -27.88 7.28
N GLN A 528 -7.15 -27.38 6.35
CA GLN A 528 -6.72 -28.11 5.16
C GLN A 528 -5.57 -29.09 5.43
N GLY A 529 -5.01 -29.11 6.65
CA GLY A 529 -3.86 -29.93 7.00
C GLY A 529 -2.53 -29.43 6.42
N LEU A 530 -2.49 -28.26 5.78
CA LEU A 530 -1.30 -27.70 5.15
C LEU A 530 -0.22 -27.27 6.15
N LEU A 531 -0.61 -27.09 7.42
CA LEU A 531 0.26 -26.68 8.52
C LEU A 531 0.46 -27.77 9.58
N ALA A 532 0.19 -29.04 9.26
CA ALA A 532 0.25 -30.14 10.23
C ALA A 532 1.63 -30.34 10.86
N GLU A 533 2.71 -30.13 10.09
CA GLU A 533 4.09 -30.24 10.58
C GLU A 533 4.46 -29.09 11.53
N ASP A 534 4.11 -27.86 11.14
CA ASP A 534 4.38 -26.66 11.94
C ASP A 534 3.52 -26.60 13.22
N LEU A 535 2.25 -27.00 13.12
CA LEU A 535 1.19 -26.74 14.11
C LEU A 535 0.44 -28.03 14.53
N PRO A 536 1.12 -29.12 14.93
CA PRO A 536 0.48 -30.42 15.15
C PRO A 536 -0.65 -30.36 16.17
N VAL A 537 -0.45 -29.67 17.30
CA VAL A 537 -1.47 -29.54 18.36
C VAL A 537 -2.73 -28.83 17.85
N ALA A 538 -2.58 -27.73 17.10
CA ALA A 538 -3.74 -27.00 16.57
C ALA A 538 -4.47 -27.81 15.49
N THR A 539 -3.72 -28.53 14.64
CA THR A 539 -4.28 -29.43 13.63
C THR A 539 -5.05 -30.59 14.25
N ASP A 540 -4.53 -31.19 15.32
CA ASP A 540 -5.20 -32.29 16.03
C ASP A 540 -6.49 -31.80 16.71
N ILE A 541 -6.46 -30.64 17.39
CA ILE A 541 -7.65 -30.00 17.97
C ILE A 541 -8.76 -29.80 16.93
N ILE A 542 -8.39 -29.31 15.74
CA ILE A 542 -9.35 -29.11 14.64
C ILE A 542 -9.92 -30.44 14.16
N ARG A 543 -9.09 -31.49 14.07
CA ARG A 543 -9.49 -32.84 13.66
C ARG A 543 -10.44 -33.50 14.66
N ASP A 544 -10.26 -33.22 15.95
CA ASP A 544 -11.09 -33.73 17.05
C ASP A 544 -12.50 -33.10 17.10
N GLY A 545 -12.81 -32.15 16.20
CA GLY A 545 -14.17 -31.69 15.95
C GLY A 545 -14.61 -30.47 16.79
N VAL A 546 -13.70 -29.54 17.08
CA VAL A 546 -14.09 -28.26 17.70
C VAL A 546 -15.10 -27.48 16.86
N ASN A 547 -15.91 -26.65 17.52
CA ASN A 547 -16.91 -25.84 16.82
C ASN A 547 -16.23 -24.72 16.00
N ARG A 548 -16.07 -25.00 14.69
CA ARG A 548 -15.48 -24.08 13.70
C ARG A 548 -16.14 -22.71 13.71
N LYS A 549 -17.48 -22.65 13.84
CA LYS A 549 -18.22 -21.38 13.81
C LYS A 549 -17.78 -20.44 14.93
N ILE A 550 -17.48 -20.97 16.12
CA ILE A 550 -16.96 -20.17 17.25
C ILE A 550 -15.59 -19.61 16.93
N LEU A 551 -14.67 -20.41 16.36
CA LEU A 551 -13.31 -19.97 16.04
C LEU A 551 -13.29 -18.86 14.99
N TYR A 552 -14.02 -19.03 13.88
CA TYR A 552 -14.07 -18.01 12.83
C TYR A 552 -14.65 -16.69 13.33
N ILE A 553 -15.74 -16.73 14.12
CA ILE A 553 -16.33 -15.50 14.68
C ILE A 553 -15.41 -14.89 15.75
N ALA A 554 -14.77 -15.71 16.61
CA ALA A 554 -13.83 -15.20 17.60
C ALA A 554 -12.62 -14.54 16.93
N LEU A 555 -12.04 -15.14 15.89
CA LEU A 555 -10.97 -14.52 15.10
C LEU A 555 -11.41 -13.25 14.40
N LEU A 556 -12.63 -13.21 13.83
CA LEU A 556 -13.16 -11.99 13.21
C LEU A 556 -13.29 -10.83 14.20
N LEU A 557 -13.49 -11.13 15.49
CA LEU A 557 -13.81 -10.13 16.53
C LEU A 557 -12.69 -9.91 17.57
N HIS A 558 -11.62 -10.71 17.57
CA HIS A 558 -10.63 -10.71 18.66
C HIS A 558 -10.02 -9.33 18.93
N ASP A 559 -9.77 -8.58 17.86
CA ASP A 559 -9.13 -7.27 17.87
C ASP A 559 -10.09 -6.10 17.58
N ILE A 560 -11.40 -6.35 17.51
CA ILE A 560 -12.39 -5.34 17.10
C ILE A 560 -12.49 -4.14 18.05
N GLY A 561 -12.00 -4.29 19.28
CA GLY A 561 -11.95 -3.23 20.27
C GLY A 561 -10.75 -2.28 20.15
N LYS A 562 -9.81 -2.53 19.23
CA LYS A 562 -8.60 -1.71 19.08
C LYS A 562 -8.94 -0.27 18.63
N GLY A 563 -8.08 0.67 18.99
CA GLY A 563 -8.27 2.09 18.66
C GLY A 563 -9.24 2.84 19.58
N ARG A 564 -9.46 2.33 20.81
CA ARG A 564 -10.29 2.92 21.86
C ARG A 564 -9.43 3.23 23.09
N ALA A 565 -9.91 4.11 23.97
CA ALA A 565 -9.21 4.49 25.20
C ALA A 565 -9.18 3.37 26.27
N GLU A 566 -10.20 2.52 26.30
CA GLU A 566 -10.27 1.35 27.17
C GLU A 566 -9.48 0.17 26.56
N ASP A 567 -9.08 -0.81 27.39
CA ASP A 567 -8.43 -2.05 26.93
C ASP A 567 -9.24 -2.73 25.82
N HIS A 568 -8.57 -2.98 24.69
CA HIS A 568 -9.21 -3.48 23.48
C HIS A 568 -9.86 -4.86 23.67
N SER A 569 -9.32 -5.73 24.54
CA SER A 569 -9.92 -7.03 24.80
C SER A 569 -11.22 -6.90 25.62
N ILE A 570 -11.30 -5.93 26.54
CA ILE A 570 -12.54 -5.61 27.27
C ILE A 570 -13.60 -5.05 26.33
N VAL A 571 -13.23 -4.06 25.51
CA VAL A 571 -14.15 -3.45 24.55
C VAL A 571 -14.59 -4.47 23.50
N GLY A 572 -13.66 -5.26 22.97
CA GLY A 572 -13.92 -6.33 22.02
C GLY A 572 -14.91 -7.35 22.58
N ALA A 573 -14.78 -7.74 23.85
CA ALA A 573 -15.75 -8.64 24.50
C ALA A 573 -17.16 -8.03 24.58
N ARG A 574 -17.27 -6.73 24.91
CA ARG A 574 -18.56 -6.01 24.93
C ARG A 574 -19.20 -5.96 23.55
N ILE A 575 -18.41 -5.74 22.51
CA ILE A 575 -18.85 -5.78 21.11
C ILE A 575 -19.29 -7.21 20.74
N ALA A 576 -18.48 -8.21 21.05
CA ALA A 576 -18.75 -9.61 20.75
C ALA A 576 -20.07 -10.09 21.38
N ARG A 577 -20.40 -9.65 22.60
CA ARG A 577 -21.68 -9.95 23.26
C ARG A 577 -22.90 -9.52 22.41
N THR A 578 -22.75 -8.45 21.63
CA THR A 578 -23.81 -7.91 20.77
C THR A 578 -23.77 -8.51 19.37
N VAL A 579 -22.58 -8.67 18.79
CA VAL A 579 -22.38 -9.10 17.40
C VAL A 579 -22.53 -10.62 17.24
N ALA A 580 -22.07 -11.43 18.20
CA ALA A 580 -22.15 -12.89 18.10
C ALA A 580 -23.60 -13.42 17.95
N PRO A 581 -24.59 -12.95 18.75
CA PRO A 581 -26.00 -13.32 18.54
C PRO A 581 -26.54 -12.86 17.18
N ARG A 582 -26.14 -11.66 16.71
CA ARG A 582 -26.52 -11.13 15.38
C ARG A 582 -26.01 -12.04 14.25
N LEU A 583 -24.83 -12.64 14.43
CA LEU A 583 -24.26 -13.66 13.52
C LEU A 583 -24.84 -15.08 13.75
N GLY A 584 -25.99 -15.18 14.43
CA GLY A 584 -26.75 -16.41 14.59
C GLY A 584 -26.08 -17.43 15.53
N LEU A 585 -25.31 -16.97 16.52
CA LEU A 585 -24.86 -17.82 17.62
C LEU A 585 -25.92 -17.89 18.72
N ASN A 586 -26.08 -19.08 19.32
CA ASN A 586 -26.88 -19.21 20.53
C ASN A 586 -26.16 -18.56 21.73
N ARG A 587 -26.84 -18.50 22.87
CA ARG A 587 -26.31 -17.87 24.09
C ARG A 587 -24.97 -18.46 24.54
N THR A 588 -24.87 -19.79 24.65
CA THR A 588 -23.67 -20.48 25.13
C THR A 588 -22.46 -20.27 24.21
N ASP A 589 -22.69 -20.33 22.89
CA ASP A 589 -21.64 -20.09 21.90
C ASP A 589 -21.23 -18.60 21.90
N SER A 590 -22.18 -17.69 22.06
CA SER A 590 -21.89 -16.24 22.18
C SER A 590 -21.06 -15.92 23.42
N GLU A 591 -21.40 -16.52 24.57
CA GLU A 591 -20.61 -16.41 25.81
C GLU A 591 -19.20 -16.99 25.64
N THR A 592 -19.05 -18.04 24.83
CA THR A 592 -17.74 -18.62 24.50
C THR A 592 -16.91 -17.69 23.60
N VAL A 593 -17.53 -17.09 22.57
CA VAL A 593 -16.87 -16.09 21.72
C VAL A 593 -16.47 -14.86 22.54
N GLU A 594 -17.37 -14.33 23.36
CA GLU A 594 -17.07 -13.21 24.26
C GLU A 594 -15.84 -13.52 25.14
N TRP A 595 -15.80 -14.72 25.72
CA TRP A 595 -14.67 -15.15 26.54
C TRP A 595 -13.37 -15.26 25.73
N LEU A 596 -13.42 -15.84 24.53
CA LEU A 596 -12.25 -15.94 23.65
C LEU A 596 -11.70 -14.56 23.28
N VAL A 597 -12.57 -13.63 22.87
CA VAL A 597 -12.18 -12.25 22.56
C VAL A 597 -11.61 -11.55 23.80
N ARG A 598 -12.20 -11.74 24.99
CA ARG A 598 -11.73 -11.12 26.23
C ARG A 598 -10.32 -11.58 26.64
N TYR A 599 -9.97 -12.83 26.35
CA TYR A 599 -8.78 -13.51 26.85
C TYR A 599 -7.84 -13.97 25.72
N HIS A 600 -7.96 -13.44 24.50
CA HIS A 600 -7.18 -13.92 23.36
C HIS A 600 -5.66 -13.82 23.57
N LEU A 601 -5.19 -12.79 24.30
CA LEU A 601 -3.78 -12.63 24.66
C LEU A 601 -3.31 -13.54 25.81
N LEU A 602 -4.23 -14.14 26.57
CA LEU A 602 -3.93 -14.83 27.84
C LEU A 602 -2.90 -15.94 27.64
N MET A 603 -3.07 -16.79 26.63
CA MET A 603 -2.16 -17.91 26.41
C MET A 603 -0.78 -17.43 25.93
N SER A 604 -0.75 -16.44 25.05
CA SER A 604 0.51 -15.83 24.57
C SER A 604 1.29 -15.21 25.72
N ASP A 605 0.62 -14.43 26.57
CA ASP A 605 1.22 -13.78 27.74
C ASP A 605 1.72 -14.81 28.76
N MET A 606 0.93 -15.84 29.07
CA MET A 606 1.33 -16.88 30.02
C MET A 606 2.50 -17.73 29.51
N ALA A 607 2.55 -18.01 28.21
CA ALA A 607 3.61 -18.81 27.61
C ALA A 607 4.93 -18.03 27.48
N GLN A 608 4.87 -16.74 27.16
CA GLN A 608 6.07 -15.95 26.79
C GLN A 608 6.60 -15.06 27.91
N LYS A 609 5.76 -14.65 28.88
CA LYS A 609 6.15 -13.70 29.95
C LYS A 609 6.28 -14.35 31.33
N ARG A 610 5.94 -15.64 31.49
CA ARG A 610 6.01 -16.36 32.76
C ARG A 610 6.81 -17.65 32.64
N ASP A 611 7.28 -18.15 33.79
CA ASP A 611 7.97 -19.44 33.87
C ASP A 611 6.95 -20.60 33.87
N LEU A 612 7.03 -21.45 32.84
CA LEU A 612 6.21 -22.65 32.69
C LEU A 612 6.66 -23.81 33.59
N ALA A 613 7.88 -23.75 34.12
CA ALA A 613 8.38 -24.73 35.08
C ALA A 613 7.70 -24.57 36.45
N ASP A 614 7.22 -23.37 36.79
CA ASP A 614 6.44 -23.12 38.01
C ASP A 614 5.03 -23.73 37.89
N PRO A 615 4.67 -24.73 38.72
CA PRO A 615 3.33 -25.31 38.75
C PRO A 615 2.22 -24.30 39.01
N ARG A 616 2.52 -23.17 39.67
CA ARG A 616 1.55 -22.10 39.93
C ARG A 616 1.09 -21.44 38.62
N THR A 617 2.01 -21.20 37.68
CA THR A 617 1.69 -20.63 36.36
C THR A 617 0.67 -21.48 35.62
N VAL A 618 0.92 -22.80 35.53
CA VAL A 618 0.01 -23.74 34.86
C VAL A 618 -1.32 -23.84 35.60
N ARG A 619 -1.29 -23.87 36.93
CA ARG A 619 -2.49 -23.92 37.78
C ARG A 619 -3.38 -22.68 37.58
N ASP A 620 -2.78 -21.49 37.56
CA ASP A 620 -3.50 -20.24 37.36
C ASP A 620 -4.10 -20.16 35.95
N PHE A 621 -3.36 -20.61 34.94
CA PHE A 621 -3.87 -20.71 33.58
C PHE A 621 -5.02 -21.72 33.47
N ALA A 622 -4.89 -22.91 34.07
CA ALA A 622 -5.94 -23.92 34.12
C ALA A 622 -7.22 -23.38 34.80
N LYS A 623 -7.08 -22.63 35.90
CA LYS A 623 -8.20 -21.96 36.59
C LYS A 623 -8.86 -20.89 35.71
N ALA A 624 -8.10 -20.15 34.92
CA ALA A 624 -8.64 -19.12 34.02
C ALA A 624 -9.42 -19.74 32.85
N VAL A 625 -8.86 -20.80 32.25
CA VAL A 625 -9.44 -21.50 31.09
C VAL A 625 -10.62 -22.40 31.48
N ARG A 626 -10.58 -23.01 32.67
CA ARG A 626 -11.62 -23.85 33.31
C ARG A 626 -11.97 -25.17 32.64
N SER A 627 -11.87 -25.31 31.33
CA SER A 627 -12.26 -26.53 30.61
C SER A 627 -11.38 -26.83 29.41
N LYS A 628 -11.25 -28.12 29.07
CA LYS A 628 -10.50 -28.56 27.89
C LYS A 628 -11.03 -27.92 26.59
N LYS A 629 -12.35 -27.80 26.45
CA LYS A 629 -12.97 -27.11 25.30
C LYS A 629 -12.49 -25.67 25.14
N ARG A 630 -12.36 -24.90 26.23
CA ARG A 630 -11.84 -23.52 26.18
C ARG A 630 -10.34 -23.48 25.91
N LEU A 631 -9.59 -24.43 26.45
CA LEU A 631 -8.15 -24.58 26.18
C LEU A 631 -7.90 -24.79 24.69
N ASP A 632 -8.67 -25.66 24.08
CA ASP A 632 -8.55 -26.04 22.67
C ASP A 632 -8.84 -24.85 21.76
N LEU A 633 -9.96 -24.17 22.00
CA LEU A 633 -10.34 -22.99 21.22
C LEU A 633 -9.33 -21.85 21.37
N LEU A 634 -8.88 -21.56 22.60
CA LEU A 634 -7.89 -20.51 22.86
C LEU A 634 -6.54 -20.84 22.22
N THR A 635 -6.14 -22.12 22.22
CA THR A 635 -4.88 -22.55 21.61
C THR A 635 -4.88 -22.30 20.11
N VAL A 636 -5.93 -22.72 19.40
CA VAL A 636 -6.05 -22.50 17.96
C VAL A 636 -6.08 -21.00 17.65
N LEU A 637 -6.86 -20.22 18.40
CA LEU A 637 -6.94 -18.77 18.23
C LEU A 637 -5.56 -18.11 18.40
N THR A 638 -4.86 -18.42 19.48
CA THR A 638 -3.53 -17.85 19.81
C THR A 638 -2.50 -18.15 18.72
N VAL A 639 -2.53 -19.37 18.17
CA VAL A 639 -1.63 -19.76 17.09
C VAL A 639 -1.92 -18.97 15.80
N CYS A 640 -3.20 -18.82 15.46
CA CYS A 640 -3.61 -18.06 14.29
C CYS A 640 -3.23 -16.57 14.44
N ASP A 641 -3.46 -16.00 15.61
CA ASP A 641 -3.10 -14.62 15.97
C ASP A 641 -1.60 -14.37 15.81
N ILE A 642 -0.74 -15.14 16.49
CA ILE A 642 0.72 -14.98 16.41
C ILE A 642 1.24 -15.14 14.97
N ARG A 643 0.69 -16.04 14.18
CA ARG A 643 1.07 -16.20 12.76
C ARG A 643 0.54 -15.08 11.87
N GLY A 644 -0.65 -14.56 12.18
CA GLY A 644 -1.27 -13.45 11.47
C GLY A 644 -0.57 -12.11 11.68
N VAL A 645 0.34 -11.99 12.66
CA VAL A 645 1.14 -10.77 12.89
C VAL A 645 2.08 -10.45 11.72
N GLY A 646 2.69 -11.47 11.10
CA GLY A 646 3.59 -11.30 9.96
C GLY A 646 4.69 -12.36 9.85
N PRO A 647 5.45 -12.35 8.73
CA PRO A 647 6.53 -13.31 8.47
C PRO A 647 7.58 -13.32 9.59
N GLY A 648 8.10 -14.50 9.94
CA GLY A 648 9.14 -14.64 10.96
C GLY A 648 8.68 -14.49 12.42
N THR A 649 7.43 -14.05 12.68
CA THR A 649 6.91 -13.91 14.05
C THR A 649 6.74 -15.25 14.75
N TRP A 650 6.31 -16.27 14.01
CA TRP A 650 6.21 -17.65 14.48
C TRP A 650 7.54 -18.37 14.32
N ASN A 651 8.05 -18.96 15.40
CA ASN A 651 9.30 -19.70 15.42
C ASN A 651 9.20 -20.94 16.34
N ASN A 652 10.19 -21.83 16.23
CA ASN A 652 10.20 -23.10 16.98
C ASN A 652 10.16 -22.90 18.50
N TRP A 653 10.79 -21.85 19.01
CA TRP A 653 10.79 -21.55 20.44
C TRP A 653 9.37 -21.20 20.94
N LYS A 654 8.66 -20.29 20.28
CA LYS A 654 7.25 -19.97 20.61
C LYS A 654 6.35 -21.21 20.48
N ALA A 655 6.56 -22.01 19.44
CA ALA A 655 5.82 -23.25 19.24
C ALA A 655 6.01 -24.22 20.42
N GLN A 656 7.24 -24.39 20.92
CA GLN A 656 7.53 -25.25 22.07
C GLN A 656 6.84 -24.76 23.35
N LEU A 657 6.91 -23.45 23.63
CA LEU A 657 6.26 -22.87 24.83
C LEU A 657 4.74 -23.09 24.83
N LEU A 658 4.08 -22.84 23.70
CA LEU A 658 2.63 -23.04 23.57
C LEU A 658 2.25 -24.53 23.69
N ARG A 659 3.03 -25.43 23.08
CA ARG A 659 2.81 -26.89 23.20
C ARG A 659 2.99 -27.38 24.64
N ALA A 660 4.01 -26.88 25.35
CA ALA A 660 4.27 -27.23 26.73
C ALA A 660 3.11 -26.76 27.64
N LEU A 661 2.73 -25.48 27.54
CA LEU A 661 1.61 -24.94 28.32
C LEU A 661 0.31 -25.69 28.04
N TYR A 662 0.01 -25.98 26.78
CA TYR A 662 -1.17 -26.76 26.40
C TYR A 662 -1.19 -28.15 27.03
N ARG A 663 -0.10 -28.92 26.89
CA ARG A 663 -0.01 -30.31 27.41
C ARG A 663 -0.16 -30.37 28.92
N GLU A 664 0.56 -29.51 29.63
CA GLU A 664 0.51 -29.47 31.10
C GLU A 664 -0.87 -29.03 31.61
N THR A 665 -1.50 -28.08 30.93
CA THR A 665 -2.85 -27.61 31.29
C THR A 665 -3.92 -28.65 30.98
N ALA A 666 -3.82 -29.34 29.83
CA ALA A 666 -4.73 -30.42 29.46
C ALA A 666 -4.66 -31.56 30.49
N ASN A 667 -3.45 -31.97 30.87
CA ASN A 667 -3.22 -32.96 31.92
C ASN A 667 -3.83 -32.53 33.26
N ALA A 668 -3.63 -31.28 33.67
CA ALA A 668 -4.19 -30.75 34.92
C ALA A 668 -5.73 -30.66 34.93
N LEU A 669 -6.35 -30.42 33.78
CA LEU A 669 -7.80 -30.37 33.65
C LEU A 669 -8.43 -31.77 33.64
N GLU A 670 -7.70 -32.77 33.15
CA GLU A 670 -8.15 -34.18 33.10
C GLU A 670 -7.92 -34.91 34.42
N ASN A 671 -6.71 -34.79 34.99
CA ASN A 671 -6.26 -35.55 36.17
C ASN A 671 -6.32 -34.74 37.49
N GLY A 672 -6.82 -33.51 37.44
CA GLY A 672 -6.91 -32.61 38.59
C GLY A 672 -5.63 -31.82 38.85
N LEU A 673 -5.76 -30.68 39.57
CA LEU A 673 -4.66 -29.74 39.82
C LEU A 673 -3.52 -30.32 40.70
N GLU A 674 -3.75 -31.45 41.36
CA GLU A 674 -2.74 -32.20 42.13
C GLU A 674 -1.71 -32.91 41.25
N ALA A 675 -2.07 -33.22 39.99
CA ALA A 675 -1.16 -33.78 39.00
C ALA A 675 0.02 -32.84 38.67
N LEU A 676 -0.10 -31.54 38.98
CA LEU A 676 0.94 -30.53 38.76
C LEU A 676 2.02 -30.48 39.87
N ASN A 677 1.89 -31.26 40.95
CA ASN A 677 2.89 -31.25 42.03
C ASN A 677 4.25 -31.84 41.57
N ARG A 678 5.35 -31.21 42.04
CA ARG A 678 6.74 -31.60 41.70
C ARG A 678 7.05 -33.07 42.03
N GLU A 679 6.50 -33.62 43.11
CA GLU A 679 6.66 -35.04 43.47
C GLU A 679 6.03 -35.98 42.45
N THR A 680 4.83 -35.65 41.96
CA THR A 680 4.13 -36.43 40.94
C THR A 680 4.89 -36.43 39.61
N ARG A 681 5.40 -35.26 39.19
CA ARG A 681 6.26 -35.11 37.99
C ARG A 681 7.57 -35.91 38.09
N GLY A 682 8.25 -35.85 39.23
CA GLY A 682 9.48 -36.61 39.46
C GLY A 682 9.23 -38.13 39.47
N ASN A 683 8.12 -38.57 40.05
CA ASN A 683 7.74 -39.98 40.09
C ASN A 683 7.28 -40.50 38.73
N GLU A 684 6.58 -39.70 37.93
CA GLU A 684 6.12 -40.08 36.60
C GLU A 684 7.26 -40.08 35.57
N ALA A 685 8.18 -39.12 35.62
CA ALA A 685 9.40 -39.12 34.81
C ALA A 685 10.31 -40.32 35.16
N ARG A 686 10.47 -40.63 36.46
CA ARG A 686 11.18 -41.84 36.91
C ARG A 686 10.49 -43.12 36.47
N ARG A 687 9.15 -43.14 36.43
CA ARG A 687 8.37 -44.29 35.96
C ARG A 687 8.51 -44.48 34.46
N ARG A 688 8.35 -43.43 33.64
CA ARG A 688 8.56 -43.50 32.18
C ARG A 688 9.99 -43.86 31.81
N LEU A 689 10.98 -43.36 32.57
CA LEU A 689 12.38 -43.78 32.42
C LEU A 689 12.52 -45.27 32.77
N ARG A 690 11.90 -45.76 33.87
CA ARG A 690 11.89 -47.18 34.22
C ARG A 690 11.24 -48.05 33.15
N ASP A 691 10.11 -47.62 32.61
CA ASP A 691 9.36 -48.36 31.58
C ASP A 691 10.13 -48.40 30.25
N ALA A 692 10.82 -47.30 29.88
CA ALA A 692 11.70 -47.25 28.71
C ALA A 692 13.01 -48.04 28.88
N LEU A 693 13.47 -48.21 30.13
CA LEU A 693 14.65 -49.00 30.47
C LEU A 693 14.32 -50.49 30.72
N ALA A 694 13.04 -50.87 30.82
CA ALA A 694 12.63 -52.26 31.05
C ALA A 694 12.98 -53.20 29.88
N ASP A 695 13.14 -52.66 28.66
CA ASP A 695 13.56 -53.37 27.46
C ASP A 695 15.05 -53.19 27.12
N SER A 696 15.84 -52.57 28.01
CA SER A 696 17.29 -52.37 27.81
C SER A 696 18.09 -53.44 28.56
N PRO A 697 19.06 -54.12 27.91
CA PRO A 697 19.83 -55.20 28.54
C PRO A 697 20.89 -54.73 29.56
N GLU A 698 21.08 -53.42 29.75
CA GLU A 698 22.00 -52.87 30.76
C GLU A 698 21.28 -52.61 32.08
N SER A 699 21.87 -53.05 33.20
CA SER A 699 21.28 -52.86 34.52
C SER A 699 21.34 -51.40 34.96
N LEU A 700 20.31 -50.92 35.67
CA LEU A 700 20.21 -49.56 36.23
C LEU A 700 21.48 -49.09 36.97
N ALA A 701 22.23 -50.02 37.57
CA ALA A 701 23.47 -49.75 38.31
C ALA A 701 24.65 -49.31 37.40
N GLU A 702 24.71 -49.77 36.15
CA GLU A 702 25.78 -49.40 35.21
C GLU A 702 25.56 -48.01 34.60
N MET A 703 24.31 -47.57 34.49
CA MET A 703 23.97 -46.24 33.98
C MET A 703 24.12 -45.14 35.04
N GLU A 704 23.83 -45.41 36.32
CA GLU A 704 24.05 -44.44 37.41
C GLU A 704 25.55 -44.10 37.59
N MET A 705 26.45 -45.06 37.36
CA MET A 705 27.90 -44.82 37.41
C MET A 705 28.42 -43.87 36.31
N ARG A 706 27.69 -43.72 35.19
CA ARG A 706 28.07 -42.81 34.10
C ARG A 706 27.53 -41.39 34.27
N LEU A 707 26.59 -41.14 35.19
CA LEU A 707 25.99 -39.82 35.42
C LEU A 707 26.67 -39.01 36.53
N VAL A 708 27.77 -39.50 37.11
CA VAL A 708 28.56 -38.81 38.15
C VAL A 708 29.88 -38.21 37.61
N PHE A 709 30.02 -38.01 36.29
CA PHE A 709 31.12 -37.24 35.70
C PHE A 709 30.63 -36.16 34.74
#